data_AF-A0A522JDX9-F1
#
_entry.id   AF-A0A522JDX9-F1
#
_cell.length_a   1.000
_cell.length_b   1.000
_cell.length_c   1.000
_cell.angle_alpha   90.00
_cell.angle_beta   90.00
_cell.angle_gamma   90.00
#
_symmetry.space_group_name_H-M   'P 1'
#
loop_
_entity.id
_entity.type
_entity.pdbx_description
1 polymer ?
#
loop_
_entity_poly.entity_id
_entity_poly.type
_entity_poly.pdbx_seq_one_letter_code
_entity_poly.pdbx_strand_id
1 'polypeptide(L)'
;MDLELVPAWPYIAELSNGDSYYVIGEGVSRAEIGNRAFVRDGGRALRTIEVPIYEADLWRVGAAVSDFIGLHDDVTKFSDADTEVALDAAALGNPARYVLRSQMRKLRGAFADSRISKRQTSAIGLPSSIERSLRLLEGFPDESQAPIQQIIHVLAIEAESAAMYLSFRELWNGTDVVGFLKELTSRVISRLPLSISQNLALNAGDGIGLRRDLWGVLCFSRQLHSQSDAPAVSQEPAWRALCAGTVCVGVSVALDGVIASIRSQGSFETHHAFDFPAEWNIAAPPQTDSQPDPINTSVVGGARRQSARTGLVDQLRSLVRYLGHRLRRESTSPNRLSDGLYGLLETIVRKVAQAEHAHEQSDELLAWPFDCINNQALDVLDFDLLESTAAFVRQLDAELGFDVVLAKESSYGYNAQTRRFVDSRNGSWEATPWMISQFPRSAKHIEEMVLNGRILRIWSEVYDRDSSRLLSVSALGEPFASIAFEKSATDSTTPNDVVSGQTPQDDRSNNVPAAQGPAKSVDDSPQPQRLGEATTGAATPISIDSNATTRAPSSAIIAETKERSAVNAAVEAAPSADKPTNSQHKSISFDARAFRNKQRLSWQTRSDSNKREAHIRIALLQMSLDITYKHPMMEACPSQWPFSNEAKTRLKEQLTPRDLYEMLARATAGTGSEHHWKMGTFDPVQMMSWAEHRRRRFLERVIDSCEAFKVDLLVLPEYSVRRETIEWLKVYLANKQVAVLAGTYMEFRQDPPSHNLTAQLTLLWPVPKEIARQMTAVGDQRAEDINGSQDPLERGLVLEFSRHKKYRSIALDELFRPLTGTLAPLFKPEELTKQLQDQTGWTPTASAVSALLSLTRLPLKHVLELICSEVFLVSSPANYLHMADDYVDVRRRFGEAGDPTEVERDLRDLAKHLSITGDGSRARRSILAIPAATSRSADYWIAGQACQLAAGTTSVFANGVGKGLVGGSCFVGRGSWKAQRVEPGYLSTITPYHGWSKGIYYNNKSDALSEFDQAVVIADIDPYNMLEGKPRPQTMPVPLQLVAYLPLIECVNSQQTEEAVFLSNGVTPIAGLHSSGFKKPTCDEASFWSSVQTAITTPTAANFDAVW
;
A
#
# COMPACT_ATOMS: atom_id res chain seq x y z
N MET A 1 -3.93 -0.87 25.30
CA MET A 1 -3.50 -1.50 24.03
C MET A 1 -3.46 -0.37 23.04
N ASP A 2 -2.31 -0.15 22.43
CA ASP A 2 -2.06 1.09 21.70
C ASP A 2 -2.51 0.90 20.25
N LEU A 3 -3.84 0.95 20.10
CA LEU A 3 -4.51 1.04 18.81
C LEU A 3 -4.32 2.45 18.28
N GLU A 4 -3.92 2.52 17.02
CA GLU A 4 -3.54 3.71 16.29
C GLU A 4 -4.39 3.77 15.03
N LEU A 5 -4.95 4.95 14.72
CA LEU A 5 -5.91 5.08 13.62
C LEU A 5 -5.21 4.93 12.26
N VAL A 6 -5.81 4.11 11.39
CA VAL A 6 -5.36 3.89 10.01
C VAL A 6 -6.27 4.69 9.07
N PRO A 7 -5.84 5.88 8.60
CA PRO A 7 -6.56 6.63 7.58
C PRO A 7 -6.32 6.03 6.18
N ALA A 8 -6.73 4.77 5.99
CA ALA A 8 -6.77 4.13 4.67
C ALA A 8 -7.93 4.69 3.82
N TRP A 9 -9.10 4.83 4.45
CA TRP A 9 -10.20 5.67 3.95
C TRP A 9 -10.54 6.71 5.02
N PRO A 10 -9.84 7.86 5.05
CA PRO A 10 -10.20 8.95 5.94
C PRO A 10 -11.52 9.56 5.49
N TYR A 11 -12.63 9.12 6.10
CA TYR A 11 -13.86 9.90 6.05
C TYR A 11 -13.62 11.13 6.91
N ILE A 12 -13.23 12.24 6.28
CA ILE A 12 -13.18 13.52 6.96
C ILE A 12 -14.63 14.00 7.14
N ALA A 13 -15.12 13.87 8.37
CA ALA A 13 -16.45 14.32 8.75
C ALA A 13 -16.38 15.77 9.24
N GLU A 14 -17.09 16.67 8.57
CA GLU A 14 -17.32 18.05 9.00
C GLU A 14 -18.43 18.07 10.07
N LEU A 15 -18.21 18.79 11.16
CA LEU A 15 -19.26 19.03 12.16
C LEU A 15 -20.25 20.06 11.62
N SER A 16 -21.53 19.98 12.02
CA SER A 16 -22.64 20.69 11.36
C SER A 16 -22.63 22.23 11.47
N ASN A 17 -21.59 22.81 12.07
CA ASN A 17 -21.29 24.24 12.10
C ASN A 17 -20.21 24.68 11.08
N GLY A 18 -19.41 23.76 10.55
CA GLY A 18 -18.26 24.03 9.66
C GLY A 18 -16.93 24.27 10.41
N ASP A 19 -16.95 24.48 11.73
CA ASP A 19 -15.77 24.89 12.50
C ASP A 19 -14.81 23.73 12.85
N SER A 20 -15.09 22.48 12.47
CA SER A 20 -14.30 21.32 12.89
C SER A 20 -14.41 20.11 11.96
N TYR A 21 -13.27 19.47 11.69
CA TYR A 21 -13.13 18.31 10.80
C TYR A 21 -12.51 17.12 11.53
N TYR A 22 -13.12 15.95 11.41
CA TYR A 22 -12.74 14.72 12.13
C TYR A 22 -12.26 13.64 11.16
N VAL A 23 -11.07 13.09 11.37
CA VAL A 23 -10.56 11.94 10.59
C VAL A 23 -11.08 10.64 11.19
N ILE A 24 -12.02 9.98 10.51
CA ILE A 24 -12.53 8.66 10.89
C ILE A 24 -11.70 7.57 10.19
N GLY A 25 -11.30 6.53 10.92
CA GLY A 25 -10.56 5.37 10.42
C GLY A 25 -10.66 4.17 11.37
N GLU A 26 -10.11 3.03 10.97
CA GLU A 26 -10.04 1.82 11.82
C GLU A 26 -8.84 1.89 12.78
N GLY A 27 -9.01 1.44 14.03
CA GLY A 27 -7.94 1.35 15.01
C GLY A 27 -7.17 0.02 14.89
N VAL A 28 -5.88 0.09 14.59
CA VAL A 28 -5.01 -1.09 14.36
C VAL A 28 -3.78 -1.01 15.27
N SER A 29 -3.12 -2.12 15.58
CA SER A 29 -1.95 -2.12 16.47
C SER A 29 -0.81 -1.28 15.90
N ARG A 30 -0.26 -0.33 16.68
CA ARG A 30 0.94 0.46 16.28
C ARG A 30 2.11 -0.42 15.80
N ALA A 31 2.25 -1.63 16.35
CA ALA A 31 3.27 -2.59 15.93
C ALA A 31 3.05 -3.19 14.52
N GLU A 32 1.80 -3.21 14.05
CA GLU A 32 1.42 -3.72 12.72
C GLU A 32 1.52 -2.64 11.65
N ILE A 33 1.19 -1.38 11.97
CA ILE A 33 1.24 -0.24 11.02
C ILE A 33 2.67 0.32 10.88
N GLY A 34 3.49 0.24 11.93
CA GLY A 34 4.91 0.59 11.90
C GLY A 34 5.21 2.01 11.44
N ASN A 35 5.85 2.15 10.27
CA ASN A 35 6.26 3.42 9.68
C ASN A 35 5.48 3.79 8.39
N ARG A 36 4.32 3.18 8.11
CA ARG A 36 3.59 3.44 6.85
C ARG A 36 2.31 4.25 7.01
N ALA A 37 1.99 4.98 5.95
CA ALA A 37 0.73 5.71 5.73
C ALA A 37 0.13 5.34 4.37
N PHE A 38 -1.08 5.84 4.07
CA PHE A 38 -1.87 5.44 2.91
C PHE A 38 -2.34 6.67 2.12
N VAL A 39 -2.42 6.55 0.78
CA VAL A 39 -2.79 7.61 -0.17
C VAL A 39 -3.63 7.00 -1.29
N ARG A 40 -4.56 7.75 -1.90
CA ARG A 40 -5.33 7.29 -3.06
C ARG A 40 -4.46 7.29 -4.32
N ASP A 41 -4.61 6.23 -5.11
CA ASP A 41 -3.97 6.05 -6.41
C ASP A 41 -5.08 5.94 -7.49
N GLY A 42 -5.11 6.93 -8.40
CA GLY A 42 -6.11 7.03 -9.47
C GLY A 42 -7.58 7.03 -9.02
N GLY A 43 -7.87 7.31 -7.75
CA GLY A 43 -9.22 7.27 -7.17
C GLY A 43 -9.86 5.87 -7.07
N ARG A 44 -9.11 4.79 -7.33
CA ARG A 44 -9.63 3.40 -7.28
C ARG A 44 -8.79 2.42 -6.47
N ALA A 45 -7.55 2.77 -6.13
CA ALA A 45 -6.68 1.97 -5.28
C ALA A 45 -6.11 2.82 -4.14
N LEU A 46 -5.54 2.14 -3.14
CA LEU A 46 -4.71 2.76 -2.12
C LEU A 46 -3.26 2.29 -2.33
N ARG A 47 -2.32 3.21 -2.20
CA ARG A 47 -0.88 2.94 -2.18
C ARG A 47 -0.32 3.24 -0.79
N THR A 48 0.66 2.46 -0.35
CA THR A 48 1.41 2.72 0.87
C THR A 48 2.55 3.70 0.60
N ILE A 49 2.84 4.54 1.58
CA ILE A 49 4.02 5.41 1.64
C ILE A 49 4.74 5.18 2.97
N GLU A 50 5.98 5.64 3.09
CA GLU A 50 6.70 5.65 4.37
C GLU A 50 6.63 7.04 5.02
N VAL A 51 6.56 7.05 6.34
CA VAL A 51 6.58 8.21 7.23
C VAL A 51 7.57 7.96 8.38
N PRO A 52 8.04 8.98 9.11
CA PRO A 52 8.87 8.75 10.28
C PRO A 52 8.18 7.89 11.34
N ILE A 53 8.95 6.99 11.99
CA ILE A 53 8.41 6.01 12.95
C ILE A 53 8.07 6.60 14.33
N TYR A 54 8.69 7.73 14.70
CA TYR A 54 8.32 8.51 15.88
C TYR A 54 7.21 9.50 15.51
N GLU A 55 6.17 9.59 16.36
CA GLU A 55 4.94 10.33 16.07
C GLU A 55 4.28 9.97 14.71
N ALA A 56 4.40 8.69 14.30
CA ALA A 56 3.88 8.16 13.03
C ALA A 56 2.36 8.38 12.84
N ASP A 57 1.60 8.48 13.93
CA ASP A 57 0.22 8.94 13.99
C ASP A 57 0.03 10.35 13.38
N LEU A 58 0.86 11.32 13.77
CA LEU A 58 0.74 12.70 13.29
C LEU A 58 1.14 12.81 11.81
N TRP A 59 2.21 12.12 11.39
CA TRP A 59 2.65 12.09 9.99
C TRP A 59 1.62 11.40 9.07
N ARG A 60 0.89 10.39 9.57
CA ARG A 60 -0.26 9.78 8.87
C ARG A 60 -1.42 10.75 8.68
N VAL A 61 -1.73 11.59 9.67
CA VAL A 61 -2.76 12.63 9.54
C VAL A 61 -2.36 13.63 8.45
N GLY A 62 -1.10 14.08 8.41
CA GLY A 62 -0.60 14.96 7.33
C GLY A 62 -0.65 14.32 5.94
N ALA A 63 -0.48 13.00 5.83
CA ALA A 63 -0.68 12.25 4.59
C ALA A 63 -2.15 12.18 4.18
N ALA A 64 -3.05 11.86 5.12
CA ALA A 64 -4.49 11.80 4.90
C ALA A 64 -5.07 13.16 4.49
N VAL A 65 -4.66 14.26 5.15
CA VAL A 65 -5.07 15.62 4.80
C VAL A 65 -4.52 16.03 3.42
N SER A 66 -3.26 15.70 3.11
CA SER A 66 -2.68 15.95 1.76
C SER A 66 -3.49 15.27 0.66
N ASP A 67 -3.90 14.03 0.91
CA ASP A 67 -4.70 13.25 -0.03
C ASP A 67 -6.12 13.82 -0.18
N PHE A 68 -6.76 14.21 0.93
CA PHE A 68 -8.09 14.82 0.96
C PHE A 68 -8.17 16.10 0.12
N ILE A 69 -7.24 17.05 0.33
CA ILE A 69 -7.17 18.33 -0.40
C ILE A 69 -6.65 18.21 -1.85
N GLY A 70 -6.56 16.98 -2.38
CA GLY A 70 -6.21 16.70 -3.77
C GLY A 70 -4.71 16.68 -4.08
N LEU A 71 -3.83 16.93 -3.11
CA LEU A 71 -2.36 16.90 -3.28
C LEU A 71 -1.77 15.47 -3.24
N HIS A 72 -2.58 14.45 -3.52
CA HIS A 72 -2.17 13.03 -3.64
C HIS A 72 -0.94 12.85 -4.56
N ASP A 73 -0.95 13.49 -5.72
CA ASP A 73 0.13 13.50 -6.73
C ASP A 73 1.47 14.01 -6.16
N ASP A 74 1.41 15.03 -5.31
CA ASP A 74 2.57 15.67 -4.65
C ASP A 74 3.16 14.80 -3.53
N VAL A 75 2.43 13.78 -3.04
CA VAL A 75 3.01 12.80 -2.11
C VAL A 75 4.02 11.91 -2.83
N THR A 76 3.82 11.64 -4.12
CA THR A 76 4.77 10.90 -4.97
C THR A 76 5.89 11.74 -5.54
N LYS A 77 5.63 13.02 -5.88
CA LYS A 77 6.62 13.90 -6.52
C LYS A 77 7.62 14.51 -5.55
N PHE A 78 7.25 14.58 -4.27
CA PHE A 78 8.03 15.23 -3.21
C PHE A 78 8.11 14.36 -1.94
N SER A 79 8.26 13.04 -2.12
CA SER A 79 8.48 12.07 -1.03
C SER A 79 9.82 12.27 -0.32
N ASP A 80 10.85 12.61 -1.08
CA ASP A 80 12.24 12.57 -0.64
C ASP A 80 12.65 13.94 -0.09
N ALA A 81 13.53 13.97 0.91
CA ALA A 81 13.99 15.20 1.55
C ALA A 81 14.67 16.20 0.58
N ASP A 82 15.27 15.72 -0.51
CA ASP A 82 15.92 16.55 -1.53
C ASP A 82 15.00 16.97 -2.70
N THR A 83 13.80 16.38 -2.86
CA THR A 83 12.82 16.77 -3.89
C THR A 83 11.93 17.92 -3.42
N GLU A 84 12.29 19.16 -3.76
CA GLU A 84 11.58 20.38 -3.33
C GLU A 84 10.48 20.84 -4.29
N VAL A 85 9.46 21.52 -3.76
CA VAL A 85 8.41 22.18 -4.56
C VAL A 85 9.05 23.36 -5.30
N ALA A 86 8.81 23.45 -6.61
CA ALA A 86 9.33 24.54 -7.44
C ALA A 86 8.72 25.88 -6.99
N LEU A 87 9.60 26.82 -6.62
CA LEU A 87 9.25 28.23 -6.45
C LEU A 87 9.52 28.91 -7.80
N ASP A 88 8.49 28.97 -8.65
CA ASP A 88 8.55 29.56 -9.98
C ASP A 88 7.59 30.77 -10.12
N ALA A 89 7.44 31.29 -11.34
CA ALA A 89 6.53 32.40 -11.61
C ALA A 89 5.05 32.06 -11.41
N ALA A 90 4.64 30.79 -11.56
CA ALA A 90 3.27 30.34 -11.29
C ALA A 90 3.05 30.14 -9.77
N ALA A 91 4.07 29.71 -9.04
CA ALA A 91 4.06 29.66 -7.57
C ALA A 91 3.93 31.06 -6.95
N LEU A 92 4.67 32.05 -7.44
CA LEU A 92 4.51 33.45 -7.01
C LEU A 92 3.19 34.08 -7.51
N GLY A 93 2.59 33.53 -8.57
CA GLY A 93 1.22 33.87 -9.02
C GLY A 93 0.10 33.29 -8.14
N ASN A 94 0.39 32.35 -7.24
CA ASN A 94 -0.53 31.95 -6.16
C ASN A 94 0.27 31.54 -4.90
N PRO A 95 0.73 32.53 -4.09
CA PRO A 95 1.59 32.29 -2.93
C PRO A 95 0.97 31.34 -1.90
N ALA A 96 -0.34 31.47 -1.62
CA ALA A 96 -1.06 30.62 -0.67
C ALA A 96 -1.01 29.13 -1.08
N ARG A 97 -1.27 28.81 -2.36
CA ARG A 97 -1.18 27.44 -2.88
C ARG A 97 0.25 26.90 -2.88
N TYR A 98 1.25 27.75 -3.10
CA TYR A 98 2.65 27.35 -2.96
C TYR A 98 2.98 26.99 -1.50
N VAL A 99 2.65 27.88 -0.55
CA VAL A 99 2.90 27.69 0.89
C VAL A 99 2.21 26.44 1.41
N LEU A 100 0.94 26.22 1.05
CA LEU A 100 0.20 25.01 1.40
C LEU A 100 0.91 23.73 0.92
N ARG A 101 1.34 23.68 -0.34
CA ARG A 101 2.09 22.53 -0.88
C ARG A 101 3.42 22.31 -0.17
N SER A 102 4.13 23.40 0.18
CA SER A 102 5.41 23.37 0.90
C SER A 102 5.23 22.88 2.35
N GLN A 103 4.23 23.36 3.10
CA GLN A 103 3.99 22.93 4.49
C GLN A 103 3.39 21.52 4.57
N MET A 104 2.47 21.15 3.67
CA MET A 104 1.91 19.79 3.64
C MET A 104 2.97 18.72 3.35
N ARG A 105 4.06 19.06 2.63
CA ARG A 105 5.23 18.18 2.49
C ARG A 105 5.93 17.94 3.84
N LYS A 106 6.08 18.99 4.69
CA LYS A 106 6.64 18.86 6.05
C LYS A 106 5.74 18.05 6.96
N LEU A 107 4.42 18.30 6.93
CA LEU A 107 3.41 17.61 7.76
C LEU A 107 3.27 16.12 7.45
N ARG A 108 3.80 15.63 6.31
CA ARG A 108 3.97 14.20 5.99
C ARG A 108 5.28 13.59 6.51
N GLY A 109 6.18 14.38 7.08
CA GLY A 109 7.49 13.94 7.57
C GLY A 109 8.59 13.84 6.50
N ALA A 110 8.38 14.38 5.29
CA ALA A 110 9.33 14.23 4.18
C ALA A 110 10.73 14.85 4.42
N PHE A 111 10.86 15.80 5.35
CA PHE A 111 12.15 16.39 5.73
C PHE A 111 12.96 15.49 6.69
N ALA A 112 12.28 14.56 7.37
CA ALA A 112 12.85 13.76 8.44
C ALA A 112 13.51 12.46 7.98
N ASP A 113 13.36 12.08 6.70
CA ASP A 113 14.17 11.04 6.01
C ASP A 113 14.23 9.68 6.76
N SER A 114 13.14 9.32 7.45
CA SER A 114 13.02 8.19 8.40
C SER A 114 14.02 8.16 9.57
N ARG A 115 14.69 9.29 9.87
CA ARG A 115 15.84 9.42 10.79
C ARG A 115 15.63 10.39 11.96
N ILE A 116 14.40 10.52 12.48
CA ILE A 116 14.16 11.26 13.74
C ILE A 116 14.79 10.51 14.92
N SER A 117 16.08 10.69 15.17
CA SER A 117 16.81 10.03 16.25
C SER A 117 16.61 10.68 17.63
N LYS A 118 15.75 11.70 17.74
CA LYS A 118 15.47 12.43 18.97
C LYS A 118 13.96 12.62 19.16
N ARG A 119 13.39 11.86 20.11
CA ARG A 119 12.11 12.17 20.74
C ARG A 119 12.28 13.43 21.59
N GLN A 120 11.57 14.52 21.30
CA GLN A 120 11.51 15.67 22.20
C GLN A 120 10.78 15.28 23.50
N THR A 121 11.21 15.80 24.63
CA THR A 121 10.90 15.23 25.96
C THR A 121 9.50 15.56 26.49
N SER A 122 8.74 16.42 25.80
CA SER A 122 7.43 16.94 26.20
C SER A 122 6.28 16.03 25.77
N ALA A 123 5.92 15.03 26.60
CA ALA A 123 4.91 14.01 26.33
C ALA A 123 3.43 14.49 26.25
N ILE A 124 3.19 15.77 25.96
CA ILE A 124 1.87 16.44 25.99
C ILE A 124 1.66 17.39 24.78
N GLY A 125 2.71 17.81 24.08
CA GLY A 125 2.63 18.77 22.97
C GLY A 125 2.80 18.16 21.58
N LEU A 126 2.48 18.92 20.54
CA LEU A 126 2.88 18.61 19.16
C LEU A 126 4.41 18.74 19.01
N PRO A 127 5.05 17.97 18.10
CA PRO A 127 6.46 18.18 17.75
C PRO A 127 6.69 19.59 17.19
N SER A 128 7.79 20.26 17.56
CA SER A 128 8.05 21.66 17.16
C SER A 128 8.03 21.86 15.63
N SER A 129 8.37 20.84 14.85
CA SER A 129 8.32 20.85 13.39
C SER A 129 6.90 20.82 12.82
N ILE A 130 5.97 20.12 13.46
CA ILE A 130 4.55 20.10 13.11
C ILE A 130 3.90 21.39 13.56
N GLU A 131 4.08 21.76 14.83
CA GLU A 131 3.49 22.97 15.41
C GLU A 131 3.86 24.22 14.60
N ARG A 132 5.13 24.42 14.27
CA ARG A 132 5.55 25.56 13.45
C ARG A 132 5.02 25.48 12.01
N SER A 133 4.99 24.29 11.40
CA SER A 133 4.39 24.13 10.06
C SER A 133 2.90 24.46 10.02
N LEU A 134 2.17 24.31 11.14
CA LEU A 134 0.79 24.76 11.29
C LEU A 134 0.71 26.27 11.53
N ARG A 135 1.52 26.84 12.44
CA ARG A 135 1.58 28.30 12.66
C ARG A 135 1.90 29.09 11.38
N LEU A 136 2.76 28.56 10.50
CA LEU A 136 3.08 29.16 9.19
C LEU A 136 1.92 29.08 8.17
N LEU A 137 0.89 28.27 8.42
CA LEU A 137 -0.36 28.25 7.65
C LEU A 137 -1.41 29.17 8.30
N GLU A 138 -1.54 29.12 9.62
CA GLU A 138 -2.46 29.96 10.41
C GLU A 138 -2.12 31.46 10.32
N GLY A 139 -0.83 31.79 10.26
CA GLY A 139 -0.33 33.17 10.11
C GLY A 139 -0.10 33.61 8.67
N PHE A 140 -0.52 32.85 7.64
CA PHE A 140 -0.36 33.28 6.26
C PHE A 140 -1.37 34.40 5.90
N PRO A 141 -0.95 35.52 5.29
CA PRO A 141 -1.82 36.66 5.02
C PRO A 141 -2.88 36.39 3.95
N ASP A 142 -4.09 36.90 4.18
CA ASP A 142 -5.21 36.87 3.24
C ASP A 142 -4.88 37.47 1.85
N GLU A 143 -5.68 37.10 0.85
CA GLU A 143 -5.64 37.66 -0.51
C GLU A 143 -5.92 39.18 -0.58
N SER A 144 -6.30 39.81 0.55
CA SER A 144 -6.52 41.26 0.67
C SER A 144 -5.25 42.07 0.94
N GLN A 145 -4.12 41.44 1.30
CA GLN A 145 -2.85 42.12 1.55
C GLN A 145 -2.06 42.41 0.27
N ALA A 146 -1.08 43.32 0.36
CA ALA A 146 -0.28 43.70 -0.81
C ALA A 146 0.59 42.52 -1.30
N PRO A 147 0.79 42.31 -2.62
CA PRO A 147 1.56 41.18 -3.14
C PRO A 147 2.99 41.08 -2.57
N ILE A 148 3.64 42.22 -2.33
CA ILE A 148 4.95 42.29 -1.66
C ILE A 148 4.94 41.65 -0.26
N GLN A 149 3.86 41.83 0.52
CA GLN A 149 3.72 41.25 1.86
C GLN A 149 3.57 39.73 1.80
N GLN A 150 2.84 39.20 0.80
CA GLN A 150 2.74 37.76 0.58
C GLN A 150 4.10 37.16 0.16
N ILE A 151 4.88 37.87 -0.67
CA ILE A 151 6.23 37.46 -1.07
C ILE A 151 7.20 37.47 0.12
N ILE A 152 7.13 38.47 1.00
CA ILE A 152 7.91 38.53 2.24
C ILE A 152 7.58 37.34 3.16
N HIS A 153 6.31 36.97 3.32
CA HIS A 153 5.93 35.76 4.06
C HIS A 153 6.48 34.48 3.39
N VAL A 154 6.42 34.35 2.06
CA VAL A 154 7.02 33.22 1.33
C VAL A 154 8.53 33.13 1.60
N LEU A 155 9.25 34.26 1.62
CA LEU A 155 10.68 34.28 1.95
C LEU A 155 10.97 33.86 3.39
N ALA A 156 10.20 34.33 4.37
CA ALA A 156 10.32 33.90 5.76
C ALA A 156 10.00 32.39 5.92
N ILE A 157 8.97 31.90 5.23
CA ILE A 157 8.59 30.47 5.19
C ILE A 157 9.67 29.61 4.55
N GLU A 158 10.36 30.09 3.50
CA GLU A 158 11.47 29.38 2.88
C GLU A 158 12.77 29.44 3.71
N ALA A 159 13.03 30.55 4.41
CA ALA A 159 14.10 30.65 5.39
C ALA A 159 13.90 29.67 6.55
N GLU A 160 12.68 29.56 7.07
CA GLU A 160 12.34 28.55 8.08
C GLU A 160 12.40 27.13 7.52
N SER A 161 11.98 26.91 6.28
CA SER A 161 12.08 25.60 5.63
C SER A 161 13.55 25.18 5.44
N ALA A 162 14.44 26.11 5.08
CA ALA A 162 15.88 25.87 5.03
C ALA A 162 16.46 25.58 6.43
N ALA A 163 16.07 26.35 7.45
CA ALA A 163 16.47 26.11 8.84
C ALA A 163 16.05 24.71 9.34
N MET A 164 14.77 24.35 9.18
CA MET A 164 14.26 23.01 9.53
C MET A 164 15.06 21.90 8.85
N TYR A 165 15.31 22.01 7.55
CA TYR A 165 16.10 21.04 6.78
C TYR A 165 17.54 20.90 7.28
N LEU A 166 18.20 22.01 7.64
CA LEU A 166 19.57 22.01 8.18
C LEU A 166 19.62 21.38 9.58
N SER A 167 18.68 21.72 10.46
CA SER A 167 18.58 21.21 11.84
C SER A 167 18.05 19.77 11.94
N PHE A 168 17.46 19.22 10.87
CA PHE A 168 17.18 17.78 10.73
C PHE A 168 18.41 16.96 10.29
N ARG A 169 19.33 17.55 9.52
CA ARG A 169 20.46 16.82 8.89
C ARG A 169 21.78 16.93 9.64
N GLU A 170 22.04 18.04 10.33
CA GLU A 170 23.26 18.25 11.11
C GLU A 170 22.96 18.82 12.51
N LEU A 171 23.87 18.61 13.45
CA LEU A 171 23.86 19.30 14.74
C LEU A 171 24.56 20.65 14.59
N TRP A 172 23.92 21.69 15.11
CA TRP A 172 24.40 23.07 15.12
C TRP A 172 24.39 23.56 16.56
N ASN A 173 25.54 24.02 17.04
CA ASN A 173 25.71 24.55 18.39
C ASN A 173 25.72 26.09 18.37
N GLY A 174 25.69 26.74 19.53
CA GLY A 174 25.85 28.21 19.65
C GLY A 174 27.15 28.77 19.03
N THR A 175 28.15 27.91 18.83
CA THR A 175 29.40 28.24 18.11
C THR A 175 29.27 28.24 16.58
N ASP A 176 28.23 27.62 16.02
CA ASP A 176 28.06 27.45 14.56
C ASP A 176 27.16 28.53 13.91
N VAL A 177 26.64 29.51 14.68
CA VAL A 177 25.62 30.52 14.26
C VAL A 177 25.85 31.05 12.85
N VAL A 178 27.05 31.58 12.60
CA VAL A 178 27.40 32.23 11.33
C VAL A 178 27.51 31.23 10.18
N GLY A 179 27.95 30.00 10.44
CA GLY A 179 27.94 28.91 9.45
C GLY A 179 26.52 28.49 9.07
N PHE A 180 25.63 28.33 10.07
CA PHE A 180 24.22 28.03 9.87
C PHE A 180 23.52 29.10 9.03
N LEU A 181 23.71 30.38 9.39
CA LEU A 181 23.14 31.53 8.69
C LEU A 181 23.64 31.64 7.23
N LYS A 182 24.92 31.34 6.95
CA LYS A 182 25.51 31.31 5.60
C LYS A 182 24.90 30.19 4.73
N GLU A 183 24.74 28.98 5.27
CA GLU A 183 24.14 27.85 4.53
C GLU A 183 22.62 28.02 4.33
N LEU A 184 21.89 28.50 5.34
CA LEU A 184 20.46 28.86 5.25
C LEU A 184 20.22 29.84 4.10
N THR A 185 20.95 30.94 4.09
CA THR A 185 20.84 32.00 3.08
C THR A 185 21.21 31.49 1.69
N SER A 186 22.28 30.69 1.59
CA SER A 186 22.71 30.07 0.33
C SER A 186 21.65 29.13 -0.23
N ARG A 187 20.94 28.37 0.62
CA ARG A 187 19.81 27.53 0.19
C ARG A 187 18.63 28.36 -0.32
N VAL A 188 18.21 29.38 0.44
CA VAL A 188 17.09 30.26 0.04
C VAL A 188 17.39 30.92 -1.32
N ILE A 189 18.55 31.57 -1.46
CA ILE A 189 18.96 32.24 -2.71
C ILE A 189 18.98 31.27 -3.89
N SER A 190 19.38 30.01 -3.69
CA SER A 190 19.44 29.00 -4.76
C SER A 190 18.07 28.59 -5.33
N ARG A 191 16.96 28.92 -4.66
CA ARG A 191 15.58 28.58 -5.05
C ARG A 191 14.77 29.76 -5.59
N LEU A 192 15.30 30.99 -5.55
CA LEU A 192 14.55 32.17 -5.95
C LEU A 192 14.35 32.24 -7.47
N PRO A 193 13.12 32.40 -7.98
CA PRO A 193 12.86 32.56 -9.41
C PRO A 193 13.11 33.99 -9.87
N LEU A 194 13.46 34.15 -11.14
CA LEU A 194 13.71 35.45 -11.78
C LEU A 194 12.54 36.43 -11.65
N SER A 195 11.29 35.94 -11.55
CA SER A 195 10.09 36.78 -11.36
C SER A 195 10.05 37.54 -10.03
N ILE A 196 10.80 37.12 -9.01
CA ILE A 196 10.88 37.85 -7.73
C ILE A 196 11.59 39.21 -7.86
N SER A 197 12.37 39.40 -8.95
CA SER A 197 13.02 40.68 -9.29
C SER A 197 12.06 41.86 -9.34
N GLN A 198 10.82 41.64 -9.80
CA GLN A 198 9.75 42.65 -9.84
C GLN A 198 9.44 43.29 -8.47
N ASN A 199 9.86 42.63 -7.39
CA ASN A 199 9.58 43.02 -6.00
C ASN A 199 10.86 43.26 -5.17
N LEU A 200 12.02 42.73 -5.59
CA LEU A 200 13.28 42.79 -4.84
C LEU A 200 14.45 43.46 -5.57
N ALA A 201 14.33 43.76 -6.86
CA ALA A 201 15.42 44.40 -7.60
C ALA A 201 15.65 45.84 -7.12
N LEU A 202 16.91 46.30 -7.17
CA LEU A 202 17.25 47.71 -7.07
C LEU A 202 17.64 48.28 -8.43
N ASN A 203 17.20 49.50 -8.70
CA ASN A 203 17.90 50.40 -9.63
C ASN A 203 19.21 50.88 -8.95
N ALA A 204 20.19 49.97 -8.88
CA ALA A 204 21.49 50.22 -8.28
C ALA A 204 22.52 50.51 -9.39
N GLY A 205 23.27 51.60 -9.22
CA GLY A 205 24.36 51.96 -10.14
C GLY A 205 25.53 50.95 -10.12
N ASP A 206 26.60 51.29 -10.84
CA ASP A 206 27.71 50.35 -11.11
C ASP A 206 28.53 49.88 -9.88
N GLY A 207 28.32 50.47 -8.70
CA GLY A 207 28.98 50.01 -7.47
C GLY A 207 30.45 50.43 -7.35
N ILE A 208 30.78 51.63 -7.82
CA ILE A 208 32.16 52.16 -7.97
C ILE A 208 33.04 51.85 -6.74
N GLY A 209 34.22 51.29 -7.00
CA GLY A 209 35.20 50.92 -5.99
C GLY A 209 34.79 49.76 -5.10
N LEU A 210 33.93 48.85 -5.56
CA LEU A 210 33.62 47.57 -4.92
C LEU A 210 33.70 46.41 -5.92
N ARG A 211 33.95 45.22 -5.37
CA ARG A 211 33.89 43.94 -6.10
C ARG A 211 32.43 43.62 -6.44
N ARG A 212 32.15 43.16 -7.67
CA ARG A 212 30.77 43.02 -8.21
C ARG A 212 29.93 41.99 -7.46
N ASP A 213 30.53 40.91 -6.97
CA ASP A 213 29.87 39.94 -6.09
C ASP A 213 29.40 40.57 -4.76
N LEU A 214 30.28 41.30 -4.08
CA LEU A 214 29.93 42.06 -2.87
C LEU A 214 28.84 43.11 -3.14
N TRP A 215 28.92 43.83 -4.26
CA TRP A 215 27.92 44.85 -4.61
C TRP A 215 26.52 44.26 -4.81
N GLY A 216 26.40 43.09 -5.45
CA GLY A 216 25.13 42.39 -5.61
C GLY A 216 24.54 41.93 -4.27
N VAL A 217 25.35 41.36 -3.38
CA VAL A 217 24.89 40.95 -2.05
C VAL A 217 24.49 42.15 -1.18
N LEU A 218 25.25 43.25 -1.23
CA LEU A 218 24.92 44.50 -0.52
C LEU A 218 23.56 45.07 -0.98
N CYS A 219 23.30 45.08 -2.29
CA CYS A 219 22.03 45.59 -2.84
C CYS A 219 20.85 44.69 -2.46
N PHE A 220 21.00 43.36 -2.59
CA PHE A 220 19.97 42.40 -2.18
C PHE A 220 19.67 42.49 -0.67
N SER A 221 20.72 42.56 0.17
CA SER A 221 20.57 42.72 1.62
C SER A 221 19.88 44.03 1.99
N ARG A 222 20.19 45.15 1.30
CA ARG A 222 19.51 46.44 1.51
C ARG A 222 18.00 46.35 1.27
N GLN A 223 17.57 45.60 0.25
CA GLN A 223 16.13 45.42 -0.03
C GLN A 223 15.42 44.55 1.01
N LEU A 224 16.04 43.48 1.51
CA LEU A 224 15.42 42.71 2.60
C LEU A 224 15.27 43.57 3.86
N HIS A 225 16.29 44.36 4.22
CA HIS A 225 16.19 45.27 5.36
C HIS A 225 15.16 46.39 5.15
N SER A 226 15.02 46.95 3.94
CA SER A 226 14.03 48.00 3.64
C SER A 226 12.57 47.55 3.80
N GLN A 227 12.29 46.25 3.73
CA GLN A 227 10.94 45.69 3.94
C GLN A 227 10.61 45.43 5.43
N SER A 228 11.55 45.65 6.35
CA SER A 228 11.35 45.35 7.78
C SER A 228 10.48 46.38 8.53
N ASP A 229 10.04 47.46 7.85
CA ASP A 229 9.03 48.39 8.37
C ASP A 229 7.62 47.77 8.46
N ALA A 230 7.38 46.58 7.89
CA ALA A 230 6.13 45.84 8.02
C ALA A 230 6.06 45.11 9.39
N PRO A 231 5.24 45.56 10.37
CA PRO A 231 5.41 45.21 11.78
C PRO A 231 5.04 43.77 12.16
N ALA A 232 4.38 43.02 11.28
CA ALA A 232 3.99 41.63 11.53
C ALA A 232 5.14 40.64 11.26
N VAL A 233 5.92 40.84 10.19
CA VAL A 233 6.95 39.86 9.76
C VAL A 233 8.34 40.23 10.27
N SER A 234 8.61 41.51 10.55
CA SER A 234 9.95 41.94 10.98
C SER A 234 10.39 41.40 12.34
N GLN A 235 9.44 40.92 13.15
CA GLN A 235 9.71 40.23 14.42
C GLN A 235 9.92 38.71 14.27
N GLU A 236 9.55 38.11 13.14
CA GLU A 236 9.64 36.66 12.95
C GLU A 236 11.11 36.20 12.92
N PRO A 237 11.51 35.20 13.75
CA PRO A 237 12.88 34.70 13.80
C PRO A 237 13.43 34.26 12.45
N ALA A 238 12.59 33.70 11.58
CA ALA A 238 12.99 33.26 10.24
C ALA A 238 13.33 34.43 9.30
N TRP A 239 12.63 35.55 9.40
CA TRP A 239 12.92 36.76 8.62
C TRP A 239 14.20 37.43 9.11
N ARG A 240 14.35 37.60 10.44
CA ARG A 240 15.58 38.15 11.04
C ARG A 240 16.80 37.28 10.74
N ALA A 241 16.66 35.95 10.78
CA ALA A 241 17.72 35.01 10.38
C ALA A 241 18.07 35.11 8.88
N LEU A 242 17.11 35.29 7.98
CA LEU A 242 17.42 35.54 6.56
C LEU A 242 18.19 36.85 6.36
N CYS A 243 17.77 37.92 7.03
CA CYS A 243 18.42 39.23 6.96
C CYS A 243 19.87 39.17 7.47
N ALA A 244 20.08 38.70 8.70
CA ALA A 244 21.40 38.49 9.30
C ALA A 244 22.27 37.52 8.47
N GLY A 245 21.66 36.51 7.86
CA GLY A 245 22.36 35.58 6.98
C GLY A 245 22.86 36.23 5.68
N THR A 246 22.13 37.17 5.09
CA THR A 246 22.69 37.98 3.97
C THR A 246 23.86 38.86 4.40
N VAL A 247 23.85 39.37 5.63
CA VAL A 247 24.99 40.10 6.22
C VAL A 247 26.19 39.16 6.37
N CYS A 248 26.02 37.97 6.96
CA CYS A 248 27.10 36.98 7.09
C CYS A 248 27.69 36.55 5.73
N VAL A 249 26.85 36.35 4.72
CA VAL A 249 27.28 36.06 3.34
C VAL A 249 28.04 37.25 2.74
N GLY A 250 27.53 38.46 2.88
CA GLY A 250 28.16 39.68 2.36
C GLY A 250 29.53 39.96 2.97
N VAL A 251 29.68 39.85 4.28
CA VAL A 251 30.98 39.97 4.97
C VAL A 251 31.93 38.85 4.53
N SER A 252 31.46 37.61 4.38
CA SER A 252 32.28 36.50 3.88
C SER A 252 32.80 36.75 2.44
N VAL A 253 31.94 37.26 1.55
CA VAL A 253 32.32 37.59 0.15
C VAL A 253 33.30 38.76 0.12
N ALA A 254 33.09 39.79 0.95
CA ALA A 254 34.00 40.92 1.09
C ALA A 254 35.41 40.50 1.49
N LEU A 255 35.52 39.64 2.51
CA LEU A 255 36.79 39.14 3.02
C LEU A 255 37.49 38.18 2.03
N ASP A 256 36.75 37.24 1.43
CA ASP A 256 37.31 36.32 0.44
C ASP A 256 37.91 37.08 -0.76
N GLY A 257 37.19 38.09 -1.28
CA GLY A 257 37.64 38.91 -2.41
C GLY A 257 38.88 39.76 -2.12
N VAL A 258 39.00 40.32 -0.91
CA VAL A 258 40.21 41.05 -0.48
C VAL A 258 41.39 40.09 -0.29
N ILE A 259 41.16 38.96 0.40
CA ILE A 259 42.20 37.95 0.66
C ILE A 259 42.72 37.37 -0.67
N ALA A 260 41.85 37.17 -1.67
CA ALA A 260 42.24 36.78 -3.03
C ALA A 260 43.19 37.80 -3.71
N SER A 261 42.93 39.10 -3.55
CA SER A 261 43.78 40.17 -4.10
C SER A 261 45.15 40.20 -3.40
N ILE A 262 45.16 40.22 -2.07
CA ILE A 262 46.39 40.30 -1.26
C ILE A 262 47.30 39.08 -1.51
N ARG A 263 46.73 37.87 -1.55
CA ARG A 263 47.47 36.63 -1.87
C ARG A 263 48.21 36.68 -3.21
N SER A 264 47.69 37.43 -4.17
CA SER A 264 48.15 37.41 -5.55
C SER A 264 49.22 38.46 -5.85
N GLN A 265 49.27 39.53 -5.06
CA GLN A 265 50.29 40.58 -5.17
C GLN A 265 51.69 40.04 -4.84
N GLY A 266 51.78 39.07 -3.91
CA GLY A 266 53.01 38.36 -3.57
C GLY A 266 53.95 39.08 -2.59
N SER A 267 53.67 40.34 -2.27
CA SER A 267 54.39 41.15 -1.27
C SER A 267 53.85 41.01 0.17
N PHE A 268 52.90 40.08 0.39
CA PHE A 268 52.21 39.86 1.66
C PHE A 268 52.30 38.39 2.09
N GLU A 269 53.28 38.07 2.92
CA GLU A 269 53.46 36.74 3.51
C GLU A 269 52.47 36.47 4.65
N THR A 270 52.06 35.21 4.86
CA THR A 270 51.18 34.81 5.96
C THR A 270 51.93 34.76 7.29
N HIS A 271 51.73 35.78 8.13
CA HIS A 271 52.33 35.84 9.45
C HIS A 271 51.52 34.97 10.42
N HIS A 272 51.69 33.65 10.38
CA HIS A 272 50.88 32.69 11.18
C HIS A 272 50.96 32.92 12.71
N ALA A 273 52.07 33.48 13.20
CA ALA A 273 52.26 33.88 14.59
C ALA A 273 51.74 35.30 14.93
N PHE A 274 51.08 35.96 13.97
CA PHE A 274 50.35 37.21 14.17
C PHE A 274 48.86 36.90 14.40
N ASP A 275 48.23 37.64 15.29
CA ASP A 275 46.82 37.51 15.66
C ASP A 275 46.24 38.89 15.97
N PHE A 276 44.99 38.97 16.40
CA PHE A 276 44.36 40.23 16.81
C PHE A 276 45.14 40.94 17.94
N PRO A 277 45.20 42.29 17.93
CA PRO A 277 45.73 43.07 19.05
C PRO A 277 45.00 42.74 20.37
N ALA A 278 45.75 42.63 21.46
CA ALA A 278 45.20 42.21 22.75
C ALA A 278 44.11 43.15 23.28
N GLU A 279 44.24 44.45 22.98
CA GLU A 279 43.27 45.50 23.31
C GLU A 279 41.89 45.29 22.66
N TRP A 280 41.76 44.43 21.64
CA TRP A 280 40.49 44.10 21.01
C TRP A 280 39.67 43.04 21.78
N ASN A 281 40.26 42.36 22.78
CA ASN A 281 39.63 41.32 23.61
C ASN A 281 39.00 40.17 22.81
N ILE A 282 39.65 39.72 21.72
CA ILE A 282 39.18 38.60 20.89
C ILE A 282 39.80 37.28 21.38
N ALA A 283 39.01 36.21 21.41
CA ALA A 283 39.49 34.89 21.80
C ALA A 283 40.65 34.40 20.90
N ALA A 284 41.65 33.78 21.53
CA ALA A 284 42.72 33.08 20.84
C ALA A 284 42.15 31.84 20.09
N PRO A 285 42.73 31.43 18.95
CA PRO A 285 42.25 30.26 18.23
C PRO A 285 42.45 28.99 19.07
N PRO A 286 41.50 28.04 19.06
CA PRO A 286 41.63 26.79 19.81
C PRO A 286 42.87 26.01 19.35
N GLN A 287 43.70 25.60 20.31
CA GLN A 287 44.88 24.79 20.02
C GLN A 287 44.45 23.39 19.58
N THR A 288 44.73 23.04 18.33
CA THR A 288 44.41 21.72 17.75
C THR A 288 45.40 20.65 18.18
N ASP A 289 45.55 20.44 19.49
CA ASP A 289 46.24 19.28 20.07
C ASP A 289 45.31 18.04 19.98
N SER A 290 45.13 17.55 18.76
CA SER A 290 44.40 16.32 18.46
C SER A 290 44.91 15.73 17.16
N GLN A 291 45.58 14.58 17.24
CA GLN A 291 45.74 13.69 16.08
C GLN A 291 44.34 13.24 15.63
N PRO A 292 44.04 13.23 14.32
CA PRO A 292 42.74 12.77 13.84
C PRO A 292 42.62 11.24 13.96
N ASP A 293 41.69 10.77 14.79
CA ASP A 293 41.42 9.34 14.95
C ASP A 293 41.02 8.68 13.61
N PRO A 294 41.72 7.63 13.14
CA PRO A 294 41.62 7.13 11.77
C PRO A 294 40.39 6.23 11.51
N ILE A 295 39.33 6.33 12.32
CA ILE A 295 38.23 5.35 12.38
C ILE A 295 36.97 5.79 11.62
N ASN A 296 36.76 7.09 11.35
CA ASN A 296 35.51 7.63 10.78
C ASN A 296 35.63 8.33 9.40
N THR A 297 36.65 7.99 8.60
CA THR A 297 36.87 8.56 7.25
C THR A 297 36.26 7.72 6.12
N SER A 298 34.93 7.58 6.10
CA SER A 298 34.20 6.78 5.08
C SER A 298 33.13 7.56 4.27
N VAL A 299 33.23 8.90 4.18
CA VAL A 299 32.37 9.71 3.31
C VAL A 299 33.18 10.75 2.50
N VAL A 300 33.08 10.66 1.16
CA VAL A 300 33.81 11.51 0.19
C VAL A 300 33.40 13.01 0.23
N GLY A 301 32.41 13.38 1.04
CA GLY A 301 31.93 14.77 1.21
C GLY A 301 32.69 15.63 2.23
N GLY A 302 33.65 15.09 2.99
CA GLY A 302 34.28 15.77 4.13
C GLY A 302 34.86 17.16 3.83
N ALA A 303 35.57 17.30 2.70
CA ALA A 303 36.24 18.55 2.33
C ALA A 303 35.29 19.73 2.06
N ARG A 304 34.02 19.49 1.67
CA ARG A 304 33.02 20.56 1.55
C ARG A 304 32.49 20.98 2.92
N ARG A 305 32.24 20.02 3.82
CA ARG A 305 31.65 20.27 5.15
C ARG A 305 32.53 21.15 6.03
N GLN A 306 33.84 20.97 6.00
CA GLN A 306 34.78 21.78 6.78
C GLN A 306 34.89 23.24 6.29
N SER A 307 34.63 23.52 5.01
CA SER A 307 34.66 24.88 4.45
C SER A 307 33.37 25.69 4.67
N ALA A 308 32.26 25.04 5.05
CA ALA A 308 30.98 25.70 5.30
C ALA A 308 30.92 26.35 6.70
N ARG A 309 31.50 25.66 7.70
CA ARG A 309 31.50 26.08 9.11
C ARG A 309 32.62 27.06 9.49
N THR A 310 33.30 27.68 8.51
CA THR A 310 34.32 28.70 8.80
C THR A 310 33.64 30.00 9.23
N GLY A 311 33.83 30.37 10.50
CA GLY A 311 33.37 31.61 11.10
C GLY A 311 34.02 32.85 10.48
N LEU A 312 33.33 33.98 10.61
CA LEU A 312 33.81 35.28 10.14
C LEU A 312 34.95 35.79 11.01
N VAL A 313 35.04 35.46 12.31
CA VAL A 313 36.23 35.78 13.12
C VAL A 313 37.48 35.14 12.52
N ASP A 314 37.43 33.91 12.00
CA ASP A 314 38.61 33.26 11.39
C ASP A 314 38.91 33.74 9.96
N GLN A 315 37.92 34.20 9.20
CA GLN A 315 38.17 34.93 7.94
C GLN A 315 38.83 36.30 8.23
N LEU A 316 38.39 37.02 9.26
CA LEU A 316 39.03 38.25 9.74
C LEU A 316 40.43 38.00 10.30
N ARG A 317 40.64 36.91 11.06
CA ARG A 317 41.95 36.50 11.58
C ARG A 317 42.91 36.15 10.44
N SER A 318 42.39 35.56 9.37
CA SER A 318 43.13 35.30 8.13
C SER A 318 43.56 36.59 7.44
N LEU A 319 42.67 37.59 7.33
CA LEU A 319 43.02 38.92 6.81
C LEU A 319 44.08 39.61 7.69
N VAL A 320 43.92 39.58 9.01
CA VAL A 320 44.88 40.13 9.98
C VAL A 320 46.26 39.47 9.86
N ARG A 321 46.34 38.16 9.58
CA ARG A 321 47.59 37.44 9.31
C ARG A 321 48.28 37.81 8.00
N TYR A 322 47.55 38.33 7.01
CA TYR A 322 48.15 38.92 5.80
C TYR A 322 48.60 40.37 6.04
N LEU A 323 47.81 41.17 6.75
CA LEU A 323 48.17 42.56 7.08
C LEU A 323 49.37 42.62 8.04
N GLY A 324 49.45 41.68 9.00
CA GLY A 324 50.60 41.44 9.86
C GLY A 324 51.12 42.71 10.52
N HIS A 325 52.43 42.96 10.39
CA HIS A 325 53.10 44.10 11.00
C HIS A 325 52.52 45.48 10.64
N ARG A 326 51.72 45.61 9.56
CA ARG A 326 51.02 46.86 9.20
C ARG A 326 49.99 47.32 10.25
N LEU A 327 49.52 46.41 11.11
CA LEU A 327 48.56 46.71 12.19
C LEU A 327 49.22 47.21 13.50
N ARG A 328 50.55 47.25 13.61
CA ARG A 328 51.22 47.65 14.87
C ARG A 328 51.23 49.17 15.06
N ARG A 329 50.35 49.68 15.94
CA ARG A 329 50.28 51.10 16.35
C ARG A 329 51.58 51.69 16.91
N GLU A 330 52.48 50.85 17.44
CA GLU A 330 53.80 51.26 17.96
C GLU A 330 54.88 51.38 16.86
N SER A 331 54.57 50.96 15.62
CA SER A 331 55.53 51.01 14.51
C SER A 331 55.51 52.37 13.79
N THR A 332 56.68 52.94 13.56
CA THR A 332 56.95 54.07 12.68
C THR A 332 57.11 53.67 11.20
N SER A 333 56.70 52.45 10.83
CA SER A 333 56.77 51.95 9.46
C SER A 333 55.87 52.77 8.51
N PRO A 334 56.35 53.20 7.33
CA PRO A 334 55.53 53.88 6.33
C PRO A 334 54.46 52.97 5.71
N ASN A 335 54.51 51.66 5.97
CA ASN A 335 53.56 50.67 5.46
C ASN A 335 52.41 50.35 6.44
N ARG A 336 52.34 51.04 7.58
CA ARG A 336 51.29 50.92 8.62
C ARG A 336 49.93 51.36 8.06
N LEU A 337 48.84 50.71 8.52
CA LEU A 337 47.48 51.14 8.18
C LEU A 337 47.09 52.45 8.88
N SER A 338 46.28 53.28 8.20
CA SER A 338 45.74 54.52 8.75
C SER A 338 44.87 54.27 10.00
N ASP A 339 44.91 55.19 10.97
CA ASP A 339 44.22 54.99 12.25
C ASP A 339 42.69 54.92 12.13
N GLY A 340 42.12 55.56 11.09
CA GLY A 340 40.71 55.40 10.74
C GLY A 340 40.38 54.00 10.24
N LEU A 341 41.22 53.44 9.36
CA LEU A 341 41.03 52.10 8.82
C LEU A 341 41.28 51.00 9.88
N TYR A 342 42.26 51.19 10.76
CA TYR A 342 42.45 50.36 11.96
C TYR A 342 41.20 50.41 12.85
N GLY A 343 40.67 51.60 13.15
CA GLY A 343 39.49 51.77 14.01
C GLY A 343 38.23 51.14 13.43
N LEU A 344 38.05 51.23 12.11
CA LEU A 344 36.94 50.58 11.40
C LEU A 344 37.08 49.05 11.41
N LEU A 345 38.29 48.51 11.21
CA LEU A 345 38.55 47.07 11.35
C LEU A 345 38.30 46.59 12.79
N GLU A 346 38.76 47.34 13.78
CA GLU A 346 38.49 47.07 15.21
C GLU A 346 36.98 47.00 15.48
N THR A 347 36.19 47.95 14.98
CA THR A 347 34.72 47.95 15.13
C THR A 347 34.07 46.73 14.47
N ILE A 348 34.47 46.38 13.25
CA ILE A 348 33.94 45.21 12.53
C ILE A 348 34.30 43.91 13.27
N VAL A 349 35.55 43.76 13.69
CA VAL A 349 36.02 42.57 14.42
C VAL A 349 35.32 42.43 15.77
N ARG A 350 35.13 43.53 16.52
CA ARG A 350 34.37 43.52 17.78
C ARG A 350 32.90 43.12 17.57
N LYS A 351 32.20 43.70 16.58
CA LYS A 351 30.80 43.30 16.24
C LYS A 351 30.72 41.82 15.86
N VAL A 352 31.56 41.36 14.93
CA VAL A 352 31.53 39.97 14.45
C VAL A 352 31.87 38.98 15.56
N ALA A 353 32.86 39.27 16.39
CA ALA A 353 33.19 38.42 17.54
C ALA A 353 32.06 38.42 18.59
N GLN A 354 31.40 39.56 18.84
CA GLN A 354 30.24 39.62 19.71
C GLN A 354 29.08 38.75 19.18
N ALA A 355 28.84 38.71 17.88
CA ALA A 355 27.81 37.85 17.30
C ALA A 355 28.14 36.35 17.40
N GLU A 356 29.40 35.94 17.17
CA GLU A 356 29.80 34.53 17.25
C GLU A 356 29.90 34.01 18.71
N HIS A 357 30.24 34.87 19.68
CA HIS A 357 30.35 34.53 21.10
C HIS A 357 29.12 34.94 21.93
N ALA A 358 28.04 35.42 21.31
CA ALA A 358 26.81 35.83 22.01
C ALA A 358 26.21 34.70 22.88
N HIS A 359 26.45 33.45 22.50
CA HIS A 359 26.00 32.27 23.25
C HIS A 359 26.69 32.09 24.61
N GLU A 360 27.81 32.78 24.88
CA GLU A 360 28.47 32.81 26.18
C GLU A 360 27.84 33.85 27.14
N GLN A 361 26.93 34.69 26.65
CA GLN A 361 26.38 35.86 27.37
C GLN A 361 24.87 35.79 27.65
N SER A 362 24.15 34.85 27.04
CA SER A 362 22.69 34.72 27.20
C SER A 362 22.23 33.27 27.01
N ASP A 363 21.49 32.76 28.00
CA ASP A 363 20.85 31.44 27.98
C ASP A 363 19.58 31.38 27.07
N GLU A 364 19.05 32.54 26.65
CA GLU A 364 17.82 32.61 25.83
C GLU A 364 18.11 32.37 24.33
N LEU A 365 18.33 31.10 24.00
CA LEU A 365 18.33 30.59 22.63
C LEU A 365 16.91 30.62 22.02
N LEU A 366 16.83 30.84 20.71
CA LEU A 366 15.58 30.85 19.98
C LEU A 366 14.98 29.43 19.85
N ALA A 367 13.66 29.35 19.66
CA ALA A 367 13.00 28.06 19.46
C ALA A 367 13.48 27.38 18.16
N TRP A 368 13.65 26.05 18.21
CA TRP A 368 13.93 25.18 17.06
C TRP A 368 13.05 25.58 15.86
N PRO A 369 13.58 25.67 14.62
CA PRO A 369 14.90 25.19 14.17
C PRO A 369 16.07 26.16 14.37
N PHE A 370 15.86 27.26 15.09
CA PHE A 370 16.86 28.32 15.33
C PHE A 370 17.56 28.16 16.69
N ASP A 371 17.59 26.95 17.26
CA ASP A 371 18.10 26.61 18.59
C ASP A 371 19.63 26.70 18.75
N CYS A 372 20.34 27.07 17.68
CA CYS A 372 21.73 27.51 17.74
C CYS A 372 21.90 29.04 17.84
N ILE A 373 20.84 29.84 17.68
CA ILE A 373 20.87 31.31 17.54
C ILE A 373 20.22 31.98 18.77
N ASN A 374 20.71 33.15 19.18
CA ASN A 374 20.03 34.03 20.13
C ASN A 374 19.71 35.41 19.51
N ASN A 375 18.85 36.20 20.16
CA ASN A 375 18.44 37.52 19.66
C ASN A 375 19.64 38.48 19.49
N GLN A 376 20.57 38.49 20.46
CA GLN A 376 21.73 39.38 20.47
C GLN A 376 22.62 39.21 19.23
N ALA A 377 22.80 37.98 18.73
CA ALA A 377 23.55 37.73 17.50
C ALA A 377 22.82 38.31 16.26
N LEU A 378 21.48 38.17 16.19
CA LEU A 378 20.69 38.75 15.09
C LEU A 378 20.71 40.28 15.10
N ASP A 379 20.68 40.89 16.28
CA ASP A 379 20.69 42.35 16.43
C ASP A 379 22.08 42.98 16.16
N VAL A 380 23.16 42.21 16.28
CA VAL A 380 24.54 42.65 15.96
C VAL A 380 24.90 42.38 14.48
N LEU A 381 24.25 41.40 13.84
CA LEU A 381 24.41 41.07 12.41
C LEU A 381 23.50 41.95 11.54
N ASP A 382 23.58 43.26 11.77
CA ASP A 382 22.77 44.30 11.13
C ASP A 382 23.29 44.72 9.74
N PHE A 383 22.46 45.47 9.00
CA PHE A 383 22.85 46.03 7.71
C PHE A 383 24.01 47.03 7.84
N ASP A 384 24.07 47.77 8.95
CA ASP A 384 25.15 48.72 9.28
C ASP A 384 26.53 48.05 9.34
N LEU A 385 26.63 46.81 9.83
CA LEU A 385 27.85 46.00 9.79
C LEU A 385 28.27 45.66 8.35
N LEU A 386 27.32 45.38 7.46
CA LEU A 386 27.60 45.12 6.05
C LEU A 386 28.04 46.39 5.30
N GLU A 387 27.38 47.54 5.54
CA GLU A 387 27.80 48.82 4.98
C GLU A 387 29.19 49.24 5.50
N SER A 388 29.43 49.07 6.81
CA SER A 388 30.74 49.30 7.44
C SER A 388 31.82 48.42 6.82
N THR A 389 31.51 47.15 6.53
CA THR A 389 32.42 46.21 5.87
C THR A 389 32.70 46.61 4.41
N ALA A 390 31.69 47.05 3.66
CA ALA A 390 31.86 47.54 2.30
C ALA A 390 32.71 48.84 2.26
N ALA A 391 32.49 49.74 3.22
CA ALA A 391 33.30 50.95 3.39
C ALA A 391 34.76 50.62 3.76
N PHE A 392 34.97 49.65 4.66
CA PHE A 392 36.29 49.14 5.04
C PHE A 392 37.04 48.56 3.84
N VAL A 393 36.41 47.66 3.07
CA VAL A 393 37.05 47.03 1.91
C VAL A 393 37.45 48.07 0.86
N ARG A 394 36.58 49.04 0.53
CA ARG A 394 36.91 50.12 -0.42
C ARG A 394 38.11 50.96 0.05
N GLN A 395 38.18 51.30 1.34
CA GLN A 395 39.29 52.07 1.89
C GLN A 395 40.59 51.25 1.93
N LEU A 396 40.50 49.98 2.33
CA LEU A 396 41.64 49.06 2.33
C LEU A 396 42.19 48.82 0.93
N ASP A 397 41.34 48.58 -0.07
CA ASP A 397 41.77 48.48 -1.48
C ASP A 397 42.51 49.75 -1.92
N ALA A 398 41.95 50.93 -1.60
CA ALA A 398 42.56 52.21 -1.96
C ALA A 398 43.95 52.42 -1.33
N GLU A 399 44.10 52.03 -0.05
CA GLU A 399 45.31 52.19 0.77
C GLU A 399 46.39 51.12 0.52
N LEU A 400 46.00 49.88 0.17
CA LEU A 400 46.93 48.82 -0.25
C LEU A 400 47.43 48.99 -1.70
N GLY A 401 46.93 49.99 -2.43
CA GLY A 401 47.32 50.25 -3.81
C GLY A 401 46.57 49.40 -4.83
N PHE A 402 45.37 48.92 -4.52
CA PHE A 402 44.53 48.19 -5.48
C PHE A 402 43.65 49.15 -6.30
N ASP A 403 43.38 48.77 -7.54
CA ASP A 403 42.50 49.46 -8.49
C ASP A 403 41.40 48.49 -8.92
N VAL A 404 40.14 48.81 -8.59
CA VAL A 404 38.98 47.92 -8.80
C VAL A 404 38.17 48.41 -9.99
N VAL A 405 38.40 47.77 -11.15
CA VAL A 405 37.81 48.12 -12.44
C VAL A 405 36.56 47.27 -12.68
N LEU A 406 35.48 47.88 -13.19
CA LEU A 406 34.29 47.14 -13.63
C LEU A 406 34.38 46.87 -15.14
N ALA A 407 34.56 45.62 -15.53
CA ALA A 407 34.55 45.17 -16.92
C ALA A 407 33.11 44.93 -17.42
N LYS A 408 32.86 45.25 -18.70
CA LYS A 408 31.56 45.11 -19.37
C LYS A 408 31.77 44.62 -20.81
N GLU A 409 32.03 43.33 -20.97
CA GLU A 409 32.62 42.76 -22.18
C GLU A 409 31.83 41.62 -22.81
N SER A 410 31.99 41.39 -24.12
CA SER A 410 31.18 40.39 -24.84
C SER A 410 31.41 38.92 -24.40
N SER A 411 32.57 38.62 -23.81
CA SER A 411 32.96 37.27 -23.37
C SER A 411 33.68 37.30 -22.03
N TYR A 412 33.28 36.47 -21.07
CA TYR A 412 34.03 36.28 -19.83
C TYR A 412 35.34 35.55 -20.13
N GLY A 413 36.48 36.18 -19.82
CA GLY A 413 37.79 35.72 -20.29
C GLY A 413 38.38 34.49 -19.59
N TYR A 414 37.68 33.83 -18.67
CA TYR A 414 38.19 32.66 -17.97
C TYR A 414 38.04 31.36 -18.76
N ASN A 415 39.15 30.67 -19.01
CA ASN A 415 39.17 29.32 -19.55
C ASN A 415 39.60 28.31 -18.48
N ALA A 416 38.64 27.54 -17.98
CA ALA A 416 38.84 26.55 -16.93
C ALA A 416 39.73 25.34 -17.33
N GLN A 417 39.88 25.04 -18.62
CA GLN A 417 40.74 23.95 -19.09
C GLN A 417 42.22 24.37 -19.10
N THR A 418 42.51 25.60 -19.54
CA THR A 418 43.89 26.12 -19.61
C THR A 418 44.31 26.89 -18.37
N ARG A 419 43.39 27.17 -17.43
CA ARG A 419 43.58 28.05 -16.26
C ARG A 419 44.09 29.44 -16.64
N ARG A 420 43.69 29.95 -17.81
CA ARG A 420 44.04 31.30 -18.25
C ARG A 420 42.85 32.23 -18.12
N PHE A 421 43.12 33.46 -17.73
CA PHE A 421 42.17 34.57 -17.78
C PHE A 421 42.63 35.58 -18.83
N VAL A 422 41.70 36.12 -19.60
CA VAL A 422 41.91 37.29 -20.46
C VAL A 422 41.12 38.44 -19.85
N ASP A 423 41.80 39.54 -19.58
CA ASP A 423 41.18 40.71 -18.94
C ASP A 423 40.59 41.71 -19.96
N SER A 424 39.86 42.71 -19.47
CA SER A 424 39.28 43.80 -20.27
C SER A 424 40.32 44.63 -21.04
N ARG A 425 41.60 44.55 -20.66
CA ARG A 425 42.74 45.22 -21.29
C ARG A 425 43.44 44.32 -22.32
N ASN A 426 42.90 43.13 -22.61
CA ASN A 426 43.46 42.06 -23.45
C ASN A 426 44.77 41.44 -22.92
N GLY A 427 45.11 41.66 -21.65
CA GLY A 427 46.17 40.95 -20.94
C GLY A 427 45.78 39.50 -20.67
N SER A 428 46.70 38.55 -20.87
CA SER A 428 46.45 37.13 -20.61
C SER A 428 47.29 36.60 -19.46
N TRP A 429 46.61 36.20 -18.40
CA TRP A 429 47.18 35.83 -17.11
C TRP A 429 46.96 34.34 -16.81
N GLU A 430 47.84 33.73 -16.01
CA GLU A 430 47.54 32.46 -15.36
C GLU A 430 46.66 32.73 -14.13
N ALA A 431 45.48 32.12 -14.09
CA ALA A 431 44.48 32.35 -13.06
C ALA A 431 44.27 31.08 -12.24
N THR A 432 44.73 31.13 -10.99
CA THR A 432 44.54 30.05 -10.04
C THR A 432 43.13 30.13 -9.42
N PRO A 433 42.52 29.01 -8.96
CA PRO A 433 41.12 29.02 -8.52
C PRO A 433 40.79 29.95 -7.35
N TRP A 434 41.78 30.37 -6.56
CA TRP A 434 41.61 31.32 -5.45
C TRP A 434 41.75 32.80 -5.87
N MET A 435 42.14 33.08 -7.12
CA MET A 435 42.13 34.44 -7.69
C MET A 435 40.73 34.86 -8.17
N ILE A 436 39.80 33.90 -8.31
CA ILE A 436 38.44 34.14 -8.82
C ILE A 436 37.45 33.97 -7.68
N SER A 437 36.85 35.10 -7.28
CA SER A 437 35.71 35.19 -6.37
C SER A 437 34.41 35.21 -7.18
N GLN A 438 33.40 34.45 -6.75
CA GLN A 438 32.09 34.41 -7.40
C GLN A 438 30.96 34.20 -6.38
N PHE A 439 29.88 34.98 -6.50
CA PHE A 439 28.66 34.76 -5.73
C PHE A 439 27.39 34.75 -6.60
N PRO A 440 26.49 33.74 -6.49
CA PRO A 440 26.69 32.48 -5.79
C PRO A 440 27.75 31.59 -6.47
N ARG A 441 28.53 30.86 -5.67
CA ARG A 441 29.57 29.92 -6.15
C ARG A 441 29.03 28.75 -7.01
N SER A 442 27.71 28.58 -7.07
CA SER A 442 27.00 27.54 -7.83
C SER A 442 26.50 28.00 -9.21
N ALA A 443 26.54 29.29 -9.52
CA ALA A 443 26.05 29.82 -10.79
C ALA A 443 26.95 29.40 -11.97
N LYS A 444 26.34 28.93 -13.07
CA LYS A 444 27.04 28.51 -14.31
C LYS A 444 27.46 29.68 -15.22
N HIS A 445 26.78 30.81 -15.09
CA HIS A 445 26.99 32.02 -15.89
C HIS A 445 27.16 33.20 -14.94
N ILE A 446 28.04 34.13 -15.30
CA ILE A 446 28.20 35.41 -14.61
C ILE A 446 27.21 36.44 -15.19
N GLU A 447 26.96 37.52 -14.46
CA GLU A 447 26.01 38.58 -14.79
C GLU A 447 26.07 39.03 -16.25
N GLU A 448 24.92 38.99 -16.93
CA GLU A 448 24.74 39.36 -18.33
C GLU A 448 23.79 40.58 -18.46
N MET A 449 24.14 41.55 -19.29
CA MET A 449 23.36 42.75 -19.59
C MET A 449 23.18 42.86 -21.12
N VAL A 450 21.95 43.11 -21.56
CA VAL A 450 21.68 43.41 -22.98
C VAL A 450 21.82 44.91 -23.20
N LEU A 451 22.78 45.31 -24.03
CA LEU A 451 22.98 46.70 -24.45
C LEU A 451 23.01 46.77 -25.98
N ASN A 452 22.12 47.56 -26.58
CA ASN A 452 21.98 47.73 -28.03
C ASN A 452 21.88 46.38 -28.79
N GLY A 453 21.13 45.42 -28.24
CA GLY A 453 20.95 44.08 -28.81
C GLY A 453 22.16 43.14 -28.68
N ARG A 454 23.22 43.54 -27.95
CA ARG A 454 24.38 42.68 -27.65
C ARG A 454 24.38 42.27 -26.19
N ILE A 455 24.73 41.01 -25.93
CA ILE A 455 24.96 40.51 -24.57
C ILE A 455 26.37 40.90 -24.15
N LEU A 456 26.47 41.69 -23.07
CA LEU A 456 27.70 42.01 -22.35
C LEU A 456 27.70 41.26 -21.01
N ARG A 457 28.88 40.93 -20.50
CA ARG A 457 29.12 40.22 -19.24
C ARG A 457 29.87 41.11 -18.28
N ILE A 458 29.50 41.04 -17.00
CA ILE A 458 29.91 42.02 -15.99
C ILE A 458 30.70 41.35 -14.86
N TRP A 459 31.90 41.84 -14.61
CA TRP A 459 32.76 41.40 -13.51
C TRP A 459 33.68 42.53 -13.05
N SER A 460 34.25 42.41 -11.85
CA SER A 460 35.31 43.28 -11.36
C SER A 460 36.69 42.66 -11.60
N GLU A 461 37.63 43.48 -12.04
CA GLU A 461 39.05 43.15 -12.17
C GLU A 461 39.82 44.00 -11.15
N VAL A 462 40.63 43.35 -10.31
CA VAL A 462 41.44 44.04 -9.30
C VAL A 462 42.89 44.05 -9.76
N TYR A 463 43.42 45.22 -10.02
CA TYR A 463 44.81 45.44 -10.44
C TYR A 463 45.65 45.99 -9.28
N ASP A 464 46.94 45.66 -9.30
CA ASP A 464 47.97 46.38 -8.54
C ASP A 464 48.27 47.71 -9.23
N ARG A 465 48.12 48.84 -8.53
CA ARG A 465 48.24 50.19 -9.12
C ARG A 465 49.65 50.50 -9.61
N ASP A 466 50.67 49.96 -8.95
CA ASP A 466 52.08 50.25 -9.24
C ASP A 466 52.63 49.37 -10.38
N SER A 467 52.32 48.07 -10.41
CA SER A 467 52.77 47.13 -11.45
C SER A 467 51.76 46.90 -12.58
N SER A 468 50.53 47.39 -12.47
CA SER A 468 49.41 47.12 -13.39
C SER A 468 49.09 45.62 -13.57
N ARG A 469 49.52 44.77 -12.64
CA ARG A 469 49.29 43.32 -12.65
C ARG A 469 47.88 42.97 -12.18
N LEU A 470 47.19 42.05 -12.87
CA LEU A 470 45.93 41.50 -12.40
C LEU A 470 46.16 40.65 -11.13
N LEU A 471 45.43 40.97 -10.06
CA LEU A 471 45.49 40.30 -8.76
C LEU A 471 44.32 39.33 -8.55
N SER A 472 43.09 39.78 -8.79
CA SER A 472 41.90 38.94 -8.62
C SER A 472 40.75 39.36 -9.52
N VAL A 473 39.79 38.47 -9.69
CA VAL A 473 38.54 38.68 -10.42
C VAL A 473 37.37 38.42 -9.47
N SER A 474 36.32 39.24 -9.56
CA SER A 474 35.07 39.07 -8.81
C SER A 474 33.88 39.07 -9.77
N ALA A 475 32.99 38.08 -9.66
CA ALA A 475 31.85 37.96 -10.57
C ALA A 475 30.54 37.61 -9.84
N LEU A 476 29.46 38.30 -10.21
CA LEU A 476 28.11 38.01 -9.71
C LEU A 476 27.46 36.95 -10.63
N GLY A 477 26.71 36.00 -10.07
CA GLY A 477 26.06 34.91 -10.83
C GLY A 477 24.73 35.33 -11.46
N GLU A 478 24.53 35.04 -12.73
CA GLU A 478 23.44 35.61 -13.56
C GLU A 478 22.01 35.47 -13.02
N PRO A 479 21.59 34.31 -12.45
CA PRO A 479 20.25 34.20 -11.86
C PRO A 479 20.05 35.14 -10.67
N PHE A 480 21.09 35.34 -9.84
CA PHE A 480 21.03 36.21 -8.66
C PHE A 480 21.24 37.69 -9.02
N ALA A 481 22.11 37.99 -9.99
CA ALA A 481 22.26 39.34 -10.52
C ALA A 481 20.94 39.91 -11.06
N SER A 482 20.17 39.07 -11.76
CA SER A 482 18.83 39.38 -12.26
C SER A 482 17.75 39.53 -11.18
N ILE A 483 18.05 39.15 -9.93
CA ILE A 483 17.16 39.33 -8.76
C ILE A 483 17.56 40.55 -7.94
N ALA A 484 18.87 40.83 -7.83
CA ALA A 484 19.40 41.98 -7.09
C ALA A 484 19.29 43.32 -7.85
N PHE A 485 19.32 43.29 -9.19
CA PHE A 485 19.36 44.50 -10.03
C PHE A 485 18.20 44.61 -11.02
N GLU A 486 17.69 45.83 -11.20
CA GLU A 486 16.70 46.14 -12.23
C GLU A 486 17.37 46.17 -13.61
N LYS A 487 17.16 45.12 -14.40
CA LYS A 487 17.63 45.06 -15.79
C LYS A 487 16.66 45.81 -16.69
N SER A 488 17.05 47.00 -17.15
CA SER A 488 16.20 47.89 -17.96
C SER A 488 15.75 47.21 -19.25
N ALA A 489 14.45 46.91 -19.35
CA ALA A 489 13.84 46.32 -20.52
C ALA A 489 13.82 47.33 -21.69
N THR A 490 14.62 47.07 -22.74
CA THR A 490 14.46 47.77 -24.01
C THR A 490 13.33 47.11 -24.80
N ASP A 491 12.17 47.76 -24.85
CA ASP A 491 10.98 47.27 -25.54
C ASP A 491 11.25 46.88 -27.00
N SER A 492 11.03 45.62 -27.34
CA SER A 492 10.86 45.17 -28.73
C SER A 492 9.39 45.32 -29.14
N THR A 493 8.90 46.56 -29.24
CA THR A 493 7.54 46.85 -29.68
C THR A 493 7.37 46.61 -31.17
N THR A 494 6.69 45.52 -31.53
CA THR A 494 6.03 45.35 -32.84
C THR A 494 4.52 45.52 -32.65
N PRO A 495 3.83 46.40 -33.41
CA PRO A 495 2.39 46.61 -33.25
C PRO A 495 1.54 45.41 -33.66
N ASN A 496 0.34 45.34 -33.08
CA ASN A 496 -0.71 44.35 -33.33
C ASN A 496 -0.90 43.95 -34.81
N ASP A 497 -1.14 42.66 -35.03
CA ASP A 497 -2.06 42.21 -36.07
C ASP A 497 -3.07 41.23 -35.43
N VAL A 498 -4.31 41.22 -35.91
CA VAL A 498 -5.46 40.66 -35.16
C VAL A 498 -6.04 39.42 -35.82
N VAL A 499 -5.89 38.25 -35.18
CA VAL A 499 -6.68 37.05 -35.47
C VAL A 499 -7.06 36.33 -34.16
N SER A 500 -8.30 35.83 -34.09
CA SER A 500 -8.86 35.11 -32.94
C SER A 500 -8.12 33.82 -32.60
N GLY A 501 -8.06 33.47 -31.32
CA GLY A 501 -7.31 32.30 -30.84
C GLY A 501 -8.00 30.94 -30.97
N GLN A 502 -7.21 29.89 -30.80
CA GLN A 502 -7.62 28.54 -30.41
C GLN A 502 -6.49 27.87 -29.60
N THR A 503 -6.84 26.87 -28.79
CA THR A 503 -5.93 26.16 -27.88
C THR A 503 -4.93 25.26 -28.61
N PRO A 504 -3.63 25.28 -28.27
CA PRO A 504 -2.69 24.24 -28.65
C PRO A 504 -2.77 23.06 -27.66
N GLN A 505 -3.15 21.89 -28.17
CA GLN A 505 -2.80 20.60 -27.58
C GLN A 505 -1.63 20.01 -28.40
N ASP A 506 -0.92 19.01 -27.86
CA ASP A 506 0.32 18.47 -28.43
C ASP A 506 0.22 18.00 -29.90
N ASP A 507 1.28 18.22 -30.69
CA ASP A 507 2.02 17.08 -31.25
C ASP A 507 3.50 17.44 -31.60
N ARG A 508 4.26 16.46 -32.08
CA ARG A 508 5.73 16.40 -32.12
C ARG A 508 6.36 16.65 -33.49
N SER A 509 7.69 16.87 -33.46
CA SER A 509 8.65 16.84 -34.58
C SER A 509 8.59 18.07 -35.52
N ASN A 510 9.70 18.54 -36.11
CA ASN A 510 10.82 17.79 -36.67
C ASN A 510 12.17 18.55 -36.73
N ASN A 511 13.20 17.81 -37.16
CA ASN A 511 14.60 18.16 -37.44
C ASN A 511 14.91 19.57 -38.04
N VAL A 512 16.12 20.07 -37.74
CA VAL A 512 16.85 21.08 -38.52
C VAL A 512 18.17 20.46 -39.03
N PRO A 513 18.55 20.63 -40.31
CA PRO A 513 19.71 19.94 -40.89
C PRO A 513 21.05 20.66 -40.68
N ALA A 514 22.16 19.92 -40.79
CA ALA A 514 23.53 20.45 -40.80
C ALA A 514 24.26 20.08 -42.11
N ALA A 515 25.09 20.99 -42.62
CA ALA A 515 25.83 20.84 -43.87
C ALA A 515 27.36 20.78 -43.66
N GLN A 516 28.02 20.07 -44.57
CA GLN A 516 29.46 19.75 -44.70
C GLN A 516 30.37 21.01 -44.62
N GLY A 517 31.67 20.95 -44.25
CA GLY A 517 32.63 19.86 -43.96
C GLY A 517 34.02 20.51 -43.69
N PRO A 518 35.20 19.90 -44.00
CA PRO A 518 35.49 18.50 -44.33
C PRO A 518 36.76 17.87 -43.66
N ALA A 519 36.74 16.54 -43.53
CA ALA A 519 37.84 15.55 -43.61
C ALA A 519 39.26 15.78 -43.01
N LYS A 520 39.70 14.80 -42.18
CA LYS A 520 40.99 14.09 -42.33
C LYS A 520 41.00 12.69 -41.66
N SER A 521 41.16 11.65 -42.49
CA SER A 521 41.90 10.37 -42.33
C SER A 521 42.55 10.00 -40.97
N VAL A 522 42.66 8.73 -40.54
CA VAL A 522 43.05 7.47 -41.24
C VAL A 522 42.45 6.23 -40.53
N ASP A 523 42.16 5.13 -41.27
CA ASP A 523 42.03 3.67 -40.98
C ASP A 523 41.66 3.13 -39.56
N ASP A 524 41.09 1.93 -39.37
CA ASP A 524 41.04 0.72 -40.23
C ASP A 524 39.73 -0.10 -40.08
N SER A 525 39.57 -1.13 -40.92
CA SER A 525 38.47 -2.11 -41.05
C SER A 525 38.81 -3.46 -40.35
N PRO A 526 37.97 -4.53 -40.32
CA PRO A 526 36.73 -4.76 -41.09
C PRO A 526 35.50 -5.36 -40.35
N GLN A 527 34.37 -5.40 -41.07
CA GLN A 527 33.20 -6.26 -40.78
C GLN A 527 33.37 -7.69 -41.33
N PRO A 528 32.47 -8.62 -40.96
CA PRO A 528 31.43 -9.06 -41.91
C PRO A 528 29.98 -8.85 -41.36
N GLN A 529 28.91 -8.54 -42.12
CA GLN A 529 28.33 -9.17 -43.34
C GLN A 529 27.76 -10.58 -43.07
N ARG A 530 26.56 -11.04 -43.50
CA ARG A 530 25.44 -10.65 -44.42
C ARG A 530 24.16 -11.43 -44.00
N LEU A 531 22.93 -11.30 -44.53
CA LEU A 531 22.11 -10.26 -45.21
C LEU A 531 20.70 -10.88 -45.52
N GLY A 532 19.63 -10.07 -45.60
CA GLY A 532 18.27 -10.45 -46.04
C GLY A 532 17.18 -10.06 -45.02
N GLU A 533 16.07 -9.38 -45.30
CA GLU A 533 15.26 -9.14 -46.53
C GLU A 533 14.55 -10.42 -47.06
N ALA A 534 13.23 -10.47 -47.33
CA ALA A 534 12.12 -9.50 -47.13
C ALA A 534 10.78 -10.28 -46.85
N THR A 535 9.50 -9.89 -47.09
CA THR A 535 8.86 -8.85 -47.94
C THR A 535 7.38 -8.58 -47.53
N THR A 536 6.71 -7.66 -48.25
CA THR A 536 5.26 -7.39 -48.44
C THR A 536 4.20 -8.46 -48.08
N GLY A 537 2.93 -8.13 -47.75
CA GLY A 537 2.25 -6.81 -47.65
C GLY A 537 0.71 -6.89 -47.87
N ALA A 538 -0.02 -5.76 -47.66
CA ALA A 538 -1.49 -5.58 -47.78
C ALA A 538 -2.37 -6.36 -46.74
N ALA A 539 -3.62 -5.97 -46.41
CA ALA A 539 -4.53 -4.96 -46.99
C ALA A 539 -5.29 -4.13 -45.92
N THR A 540 -6.21 -3.26 -46.36
CA THR A 540 -6.86 -2.16 -45.61
C THR A 540 -8.12 -2.51 -44.80
N PRO A 541 -8.52 -1.68 -43.81
CA PRO A 541 -9.83 -1.76 -43.15
C PRO A 541 -10.99 -1.26 -44.06
N ILE A 542 -12.23 -1.57 -43.67
CA ILE A 542 -13.46 -1.08 -44.32
C ILE A 542 -14.21 -0.14 -43.36
N SER A 543 -14.65 1.00 -43.87
CA SER A 543 -15.51 1.99 -43.18
C SER A 543 -16.88 2.10 -43.87
N ILE A 544 -17.90 2.51 -43.12
CA ILE A 544 -19.17 3.21 -43.49
C ILE A 544 -20.09 3.10 -42.25
N ASP A 545 -20.41 4.17 -41.52
CA ASP A 545 -21.45 5.21 -41.78
C ASP A 545 -22.91 4.70 -41.64
N SER A 546 -23.87 5.42 -41.02
CA SER A 546 -23.82 6.72 -40.32
C SER A 546 -25.10 7.01 -39.48
N ASN A 547 -25.20 8.25 -38.94
CA ASN A 547 -26.40 9.03 -38.54
C ASN A 547 -26.95 9.04 -37.08
N ALA A 548 -26.89 10.26 -36.51
CA ALA A 548 -27.94 11.00 -35.75
C ALA A 548 -28.40 10.49 -34.35
N THR A 549 -28.88 11.34 -33.41
CA THR A 549 -29.33 12.75 -33.51
C THR A 549 -28.93 13.59 -32.27
N THR A 550 -28.94 14.92 -32.37
CA THR A 550 -28.56 15.89 -31.33
C THR A 550 -29.73 16.35 -30.43
N ARG A 551 -29.45 16.65 -29.14
CA ARG A 551 -29.60 18.01 -28.52
C ARG A 551 -29.45 18.07 -26.99
N ALA A 552 -28.81 19.14 -26.53
CA ALA A 552 -29.02 19.80 -25.22
C ALA A 552 -29.99 21.02 -25.44
N PRO A 553 -30.35 21.92 -24.47
CA PRO A 553 -29.72 22.17 -23.16
C PRO A 553 -30.66 22.67 -22.01
N SER A 554 -30.04 23.24 -20.97
CA SER A 554 -30.55 24.36 -20.12
C SER A 554 -31.57 24.07 -19.00
N SER A 555 -31.94 25.12 -18.25
CA SER A 555 -32.26 25.08 -16.83
C SER A 555 -33.37 26.06 -16.37
N ALA A 556 -33.76 25.91 -15.09
CA ALA A 556 -34.41 26.90 -14.19
C ALA A 556 -35.95 26.91 -14.03
N ILE A 557 -36.35 27.68 -12.99
CA ILE A 557 -37.70 28.14 -12.58
C ILE A 557 -38.54 27.22 -11.66
N ILE A 558 -38.36 27.49 -10.35
CA ILE A 558 -39.36 27.67 -9.27
C ILE A 558 -40.83 27.32 -9.57
N ALA A 559 -41.44 26.52 -8.70
CA ALA A 559 -42.87 26.62 -8.35
C ALA A 559 -43.12 26.19 -6.89
N GLU A 560 -43.50 27.13 -6.01
CA GLU A 560 -44.18 26.79 -4.75
C GLU A 560 -45.64 26.44 -5.02
N THR A 561 -46.25 25.58 -4.21
CA THR A 561 -47.69 25.67 -3.92
C THR A 561 -47.94 25.25 -2.47
N LYS A 562 -48.52 26.16 -1.68
CA LYS A 562 -48.94 25.97 -0.29
C LYS A 562 -50.45 25.69 -0.20
N GLU A 563 -50.94 25.57 1.03
CA GLU A 563 -52.35 25.66 1.48
C GLU A 563 -53.13 24.33 1.66
N ARG A 564 -53.97 24.16 2.71
CA ARG A 564 -54.14 24.94 3.96
C ARG A 564 -54.78 24.13 5.12
N SER A 565 -54.44 24.58 6.34
CA SER A 565 -55.16 24.59 7.64
C SER A 565 -56.46 23.81 7.91
N ALA A 566 -56.46 23.07 9.03
CA ALA A 566 -57.33 23.29 10.23
C ALA A 566 -56.73 22.49 11.42
N VAL A 567 -56.36 22.98 12.61
CA VAL A 567 -56.86 24.02 13.56
C VAL A 567 -57.87 23.48 14.58
N ASN A 568 -57.36 23.13 15.78
CA ASN A 568 -57.92 23.21 17.16
C ASN A 568 -57.38 22.06 18.05
N ALA A 569 -57.32 22.11 19.40
CA ALA A 569 -57.06 23.20 20.36
C ALA A 569 -57.08 22.62 21.80
N ALA A 570 -56.00 22.77 22.59
CA ALA A 570 -55.92 22.75 24.08
C ALA A 570 -56.54 21.54 24.86
N VAL A 571 -56.39 21.31 26.17
CA VAL A 571 -55.74 21.99 27.33
C VAL A 571 -54.89 20.95 28.12
N GLU A 572 -54.07 21.42 29.05
CA GLU A 572 -53.23 20.66 30.00
C GLU A 572 -53.98 19.64 30.90
N ALA A 573 -53.29 18.56 31.30
CA ALA A 573 -53.47 17.91 32.61
C ALA A 573 -52.28 16.99 32.98
N ALA A 574 -51.80 17.09 34.22
CA ALA A 574 -50.89 16.16 34.90
C ALA A 574 -50.99 16.41 36.43
N PRO A 575 -50.48 15.54 37.33
CA PRO A 575 -49.95 14.19 37.14
C PRO A 575 -50.64 13.13 38.05
N SER A 576 -50.35 11.84 37.84
CA SER A 576 -50.15 10.86 38.92
C SER A 576 -49.50 9.58 38.36
N ALA A 577 -48.88 8.79 39.22
CA ALA A 577 -48.25 7.53 38.84
C ALA A 577 -48.92 6.36 39.58
N ASP A 578 -49.06 5.22 38.90
CA ASP A 578 -48.86 3.93 39.56
C ASP A 578 -48.40 2.85 38.58
N LYS A 579 -47.86 1.74 39.10
CA LYS A 579 -47.23 0.64 38.33
C LYS A 579 -48.16 -0.61 38.24
N PRO A 580 -47.70 -1.76 37.71
CA PRO A 580 -47.66 -2.02 36.26
C PRO A 580 -48.43 -3.31 35.88
N THR A 581 -49.01 -3.38 34.68
CA THR A 581 -49.63 -4.61 34.16
C THR A 581 -49.23 -4.93 32.73
N ASN A 582 -48.52 -6.06 32.57
CA ASN A 582 -48.18 -6.81 31.35
C ASN A 582 -48.74 -6.28 30.00
N SER A 583 -48.09 -5.29 29.42
CA SER A 583 -48.13 -5.08 27.97
C SER A 583 -47.15 -6.04 27.29
N GLN A 584 -47.67 -6.99 26.50
CA GLN A 584 -46.84 -7.88 25.69
C GLN A 584 -45.95 -7.05 24.74
N HIS A 585 -44.63 -7.21 24.81
CA HIS A 585 -43.73 -6.65 23.80
C HIS A 585 -44.00 -7.34 22.46
N LYS A 586 -44.80 -6.71 21.60
CA LYS A 586 -44.81 -7.01 20.17
C LYS A 586 -43.44 -6.63 19.61
N SER A 587 -42.59 -7.62 19.39
CA SER A 587 -41.32 -7.42 18.70
C SER A 587 -41.59 -6.89 17.30
N ILE A 588 -40.87 -5.83 16.92
CA ILE A 588 -40.87 -5.31 15.55
C ILE A 588 -40.04 -6.30 14.74
N SER A 589 -40.70 -7.25 14.07
CA SER A 589 -40.04 -8.37 13.41
C SER A 589 -39.14 -7.90 12.26
N PHE A 590 -37.82 -8.05 12.43
CA PHE A 590 -36.83 -7.82 11.39
C PHE A 590 -37.14 -8.62 10.11
N ASP A 591 -37.11 -7.97 8.94
CA ASP A 591 -37.33 -8.67 7.67
C ASP A 591 -36.07 -9.43 7.22
N ALA A 592 -35.93 -10.63 7.79
CA ALA A 592 -34.92 -11.61 7.41
C ALA A 592 -34.97 -11.99 5.92
N ARG A 593 -36.12 -11.87 5.23
CA ARG A 593 -36.24 -12.16 3.80
C ARG A 593 -35.64 -11.04 2.96
N ALA A 594 -35.94 -9.78 3.27
CA ALA A 594 -35.30 -8.63 2.63
C ALA A 594 -33.78 -8.61 2.86
N PHE A 595 -33.32 -8.96 4.08
CA PHE A 595 -31.88 -9.08 4.38
C PHE A 595 -31.20 -10.18 3.55
N ARG A 596 -31.74 -11.41 3.54
CA ARG A 596 -31.24 -12.53 2.73
C ARG A 596 -31.24 -12.20 1.22
N ASN A 597 -32.23 -11.45 0.74
CA ASN A 597 -32.27 -10.97 -0.66
C ASN A 597 -31.16 -9.95 -0.96
N LYS A 598 -30.90 -8.97 -0.07
CA LYS A 598 -29.79 -8.01 -0.22
C LYS A 598 -28.43 -8.71 -0.24
N GLN A 599 -28.23 -9.71 0.62
CA GLN A 599 -27.03 -10.55 0.60
C GLN A 599 -26.87 -11.27 -0.74
N ARG A 600 -27.92 -11.96 -1.22
CA ARG A 600 -27.89 -12.68 -2.51
C ARG A 600 -27.52 -11.77 -3.69
N LEU A 601 -28.09 -10.56 -3.76
CA LEU A 601 -27.77 -9.58 -4.81
C LEU A 601 -26.27 -9.18 -4.76
N SER A 602 -25.74 -8.90 -3.57
CA SER A 602 -24.30 -8.60 -3.37
C SER A 602 -23.40 -9.77 -3.81
N TRP A 603 -23.83 -11.02 -3.60
CA TRP A 603 -23.09 -12.20 -4.03
C TRP A 603 -23.09 -12.35 -5.56
N GLN A 604 -24.25 -12.13 -6.20
CA GLN A 604 -24.40 -12.17 -7.65
C GLN A 604 -23.54 -11.10 -8.34
N THR A 605 -23.52 -9.86 -7.85
CA THR A 605 -22.65 -8.80 -8.39
C THR A 605 -21.17 -9.21 -8.36
N ARG A 606 -20.70 -9.84 -7.27
CA ARG A 606 -19.34 -10.37 -7.14
C ARG A 606 -19.07 -11.61 -8.01
N SER A 607 -20.12 -12.29 -8.49
CA SER A 607 -19.98 -13.39 -9.46
C SER A 607 -19.65 -12.89 -10.86
N ASP A 608 -20.24 -11.76 -11.27
CA ASP A 608 -20.21 -11.26 -12.64
C ASP A 608 -19.01 -10.35 -12.94
N SER A 609 -18.57 -9.52 -11.99
CA SER A 609 -17.52 -8.51 -12.26
C SER A 609 -16.09 -9.05 -12.25
N ASN A 610 -15.84 -10.20 -11.59
CA ASN A 610 -14.49 -10.55 -11.13
C ASN A 610 -13.94 -11.90 -11.64
N LYS A 611 -14.78 -12.87 -12.05
CA LYS A 611 -14.30 -14.21 -12.43
C LYS A 611 -13.69 -14.19 -13.84
N ARG A 612 -12.36 -14.27 -13.95
CA ARG A 612 -11.68 -14.45 -15.24
C ARG A 612 -11.98 -15.85 -15.80
N GLU A 613 -12.16 -15.96 -17.13
CA GLU A 613 -12.57 -17.21 -17.79
C GLU A 613 -11.60 -18.40 -17.59
N ALA A 614 -10.32 -18.14 -17.35
CA ALA A 614 -9.35 -19.18 -17.01
C ALA A 614 -9.57 -19.77 -15.59
N HIS A 615 -10.10 -18.99 -14.63
CA HIS A 615 -10.19 -19.39 -13.22
C HIS A 615 -11.26 -20.45 -12.96
N ILE A 616 -10.87 -21.52 -12.27
CA ILE A 616 -11.81 -22.44 -11.62
C ILE A 616 -12.12 -21.87 -10.24
N ARG A 617 -13.39 -21.64 -9.94
CA ARG A 617 -13.87 -21.17 -8.64
C ARG A 617 -14.26 -22.35 -7.78
N ILE A 618 -13.55 -22.57 -6.68
CA ILE A 618 -13.81 -23.66 -5.75
C ILE A 618 -14.23 -23.10 -4.40
N ALA A 619 -15.22 -23.74 -3.78
CA ALA A 619 -15.60 -23.53 -2.41
C ALA A 619 -15.17 -24.72 -1.55
N LEU A 620 -14.60 -24.46 -0.38
CA LEU A 620 -14.50 -25.44 0.70
C LEU A 620 -15.50 -25.11 1.80
N LEU A 621 -16.00 -26.14 2.49
CA LEU A 621 -16.87 -25.99 3.65
C LEU A 621 -16.19 -26.55 4.91
N GLN A 622 -16.18 -25.76 5.98
CA GLN A 622 -15.93 -26.25 7.33
C GLN A 622 -17.19 -26.05 8.19
N MET A 623 -17.59 -27.10 8.89
CA MET A 623 -18.76 -27.11 9.76
C MET A 623 -18.62 -28.13 10.90
N SER A 624 -19.42 -27.97 11.93
CA SER A 624 -19.49 -28.87 13.08
C SER A 624 -20.15 -30.19 12.69
N LEU A 625 -19.38 -31.27 12.78
CA LEU A 625 -19.81 -32.63 12.45
C LEU A 625 -20.08 -33.43 13.72
N ASP A 626 -21.30 -33.92 13.86
CA ASP A 626 -21.58 -35.12 14.66
C ASP A 626 -21.06 -36.34 13.86
N ILE A 627 -19.75 -36.63 13.91
CA ILE A 627 -19.22 -37.82 13.25
C ILE A 627 -19.88 -39.06 13.86
N THR A 628 -20.80 -39.68 13.13
CA THR A 628 -21.29 -41.01 13.49
C THR A 628 -21.17 -41.96 12.31
N TYR A 629 -20.16 -42.84 12.37
CA TYR A 629 -20.04 -44.06 11.55
C TYR A 629 -21.23 -45.04 11.75
N LYS A 630 -22.24 -44.64 12.54
CA LYS A 630 -23.36 -45.46 12.96
C LYS A 630 -24.42 -45.55 11.86
N HIS A 631 -25.20 -46.63 11.90
CA HIS A 631 -26.40 -46.80 11.09
C HIS A 631 -27.39 -45.62 11.27
N PRO A 632 -28.10 -45.14 10.23
CA PRO A 632 -28.96 -43.94 10.31
C PRO A 632 -29.98 -43.93 11.45
N MET A 633 -30.54 -45.09 11.82
CA MET A 633 -31.46 -45.22 12.97
C MET A 633 -30.85 -44.77 14.32
N MET A 634 -29.53 -44.70 14.44
CA MET A 634 -28.87 -44.17 15.64
C MET A 634 -28.85 -42.63 15.68
N GLU A 635 -29.01 -41.96 14.52
CA GLU A 635 -29.19 -40.50 14.44
C GLU A 635 -30.65 -40.05 14.70
N ALA A 636 -31.59 -40.99 14.83
CA ALA A 636 -33.00 -40.70 15.10
C ALA A 636 -33.26 -39.95 16.42
N CYS A 637 -32.53 -40.28 17.49
CA CYS A 637 -32.76 -39.74 18.85
C CYS A 637 -31.46 -39.46 19.65
N PRO A 638 -30.52 -38.61 19.16
CA PRO A 638 -29.19 -38.55 19.75
C PRO A 638 -29.12 -37.65 20.98
N SER A 639 -28.06 -37.80 21.78
CA SER A 639 -27.92 -37.20 23.12
C SER A 639 -27.69 -35.67 23.15
N GLN A 640 -27.35 -35.07 22.00
CA GLN A 640 -26.94 -33.65 21.93
C GLN A 640 -28.12 -32.68 21.72
N TRP A 641 -29.27 -33.16 21.23
CA TRP A 641 -30.24 -32.32 20.52
C TRP A 641 -31.36 -31.74 21.38
N PRO A 642 -31.95 -30.59 20.98
CA PRO A 642 -32.91 -29.80 21.76
C PRO A 642 -34.35 -30.34 21.79
N PHE A 643 -34.54 -31.65 21.57
CA PHE A 643 -35.83 -32.31 21.80
C PHE A 643 -36.15 -32.43 23.29
N SER A 644 -37.42 -32.28 23.66
CA SER A 644 -37.88 -32.67 25.00
C SER A 644 -37.63 -34.16 25.28
N ASN A 645 -37.57 -34.55 26.57
CA ASN A 645 -37.37 -35.97 26.92
C ASN A 645 -38.58 -36.84 26.52
N GLU A 646 -39.79 -36.27 26.48
CA GLU A 646 -40.98 -36.97 25.98
C GLU A 646 -40.89 -37.18 24.47
N ALA A 647 -40.48 -36.18 23.70
CA ALA A 647 -40.24 -36.30 22.25
C ALA A 647 -39.21 -37.39 21.93
N LYS A 648 -38.11 -37.43 22.69
CA LYS A 648 -37.07 -38.49 22.60
C LYS A 648 -37.59 -39.89 22.94
N THR A 649 -38.64 -40.01 23.74
CA THR A 649 -39.29 -41.31 24.04
C THR A 649 -40.22 -41.72 22.91
N ARG A 650 -41.13 -40.84 22.47
CA ARG A 650 -42.07 -41.16 21.38
C ARG A 650 -41.37 -41.48 20.06
N LEU A 651 -40.30 -40.75 19.71
CA LEU A 651 -39.50 -41.07 18.51
C LEU A 651 -38.81 -42.44 18.62
N LYS A 652 -38.41 -42.89 19.83
CA LYS A 652 -37.87 -44.24 20.04
C LYS A 652 -38.94 -45.33 19.97
N GLU A 653 -40.16 -45.05 20.39
CA GLU A 653 -41.29 -45.99 20.30
C GLU A 653 -41.68 -46.29 18.85
N GLN A 654 -41.41 -45.37 17.92
CA GLN A 654 -41.65 -45.54 16.48
C GLN A 654 -40.49 -46.22 15.73
N LEU A 655 -39.34 -46.47 16.37
CA LEU A 655 -38.19 -47.15 15.75
C LEU A 655 -38.45 -48.65 15.61
N THR A 656 -38.97 -49.04 14.45
CA THR A 656 -39.16 -50.43 14.04
C THR A 656 -38.06 -50.88 13.06
N PRO A 657 -37.55 -52.12 13.17
CA PRO A 657 -37.71 -53.07 14.27
C PRO A 657 -36.96 -52.63 15.53
N ARG A 658 -37.55 -52.85 16.71
CA ARG A 658 -36.95 -52.48 18.00
C ARG A 658 -35.66 -53.27 18.29
N ASP A 659 -35.63 -54.56 17.98
CA ASP A 659 -34.45 -55.42 18.19
C ASP A 659 -33.26 -54.97 17.34
N LEU A 660 -33.52 -54.44 16.14
CA LEU A 660 -32.50 -53.84 15.28
C LEU A 660 -31.89 -52.60 15.97
N TYR A 661 -32.72 -51.70 16.50
CA TYR A 661 -32.24 -50.55 17.27
C TYR A 661 -31.45 -50.96 18.53
N GLU A 662 -31.93 -51.93 19.31
CA GLU A 662 -31.21 -52.40 20.51
C GLU A 662 -29.88 -53.09 20.17
N MET A 663 -29.80 -53.83 19.06
CA MET A 663 -28.56 -54.41 18.56
C MET A 663 -27.58 -53.33 18.07
N LEU A 664 -28.05 -52.36 17.26
CA LEU A 664 -27.26 -51.21 16.80
C LEU A 664 -26.77 -50.32 17.97
N ALA A 665 -27.56 -50.21 19.04
CA ALA A 665 -27.17 -49.49 20.24
C ALA A 665 -26.03 -50.21 20.99
N ARG A 666 -26.12 -51.53 21.18
CA ARG A 666 -25.05 -52.35 21.80
C ARG A 666 -23.76 -52.32 20.97
N ALA A 667 -23.90 -52.48 19.66
CA ALA A 667 -22.81 -52.47 18.68
C ALA A 667 -22.21 -51.09 18.39
N THR A 668 -22.72 -50.04 19.03
CA THR A 668 -22.14 -48.69 18.96
C THR A 668 -21.96 -48.06 20.34
N ALA A 669 -21.89 -48.89 21.39
CA ALA A 669 -21.67 -48.48 22.77
C ALA A 669 -20.20 -48.11 23.07
N GLY A 670 -19.25 -48.63 22.29
CA GLY A 670 -17.83 -48.29 22.36
C GLY A 670 -17.08 -48.61 21.06
N THR A 671 -15.88 -48.08 20.91
CA THR A 671 -14.96 -48.39 19.79
C THR A 671 -14.56 -49.87 19.82
N GLY A 672 -14.57 -50.55 18.68
CA GLY A 672 -14.28 -51.97 18.58
C GLY A 672 -15.50 -52.87 18.84
N SER A 673 -16.68 -52.30 19.12
CA SER A 673 -17.92 -53.06 19.36
C SER A 673 -18.74 -53.35 18.09
N GLU A 674 -18.28 -52.87 16.94
CA GLU A 674 -18.98 -52.92 15.64
C GLU A 674 -19.18 -54.37 15.15
N HIS A 675 -18.37 -55.31 15.63
CA HIS A 675 -18.52 -56.75 15.40
C HIS A 675 -19.84 -57.34 15.96
N HIS A 676 -20.58 -56.58 16.78
CA HIS A 676 -21.95 -56.94 17.19
C HIS A 676 -23.01 -56.61 16.13
N TRP A 677 -22.68 -55.88 15.05
CA TRP A 677 -23.57 -55.69 13.90
C TRP A 677 -23.77 -57.01 13.15
N LYS A 678 -24.85 -57.71 13.51
CA LYS A 678 -25.32 -58.90 12.78
C LYS A 678 -26.31 -58.48 11.70
N MET A 679 -26.25 -59.15 10.55
CA MET A 679 -27.12 -58.87 9.41
C MET A 679 -28.61 -58.95 9.80
N GLY A 680 -29.39 -57.94 9.42
CA GLY A 680 -30.85 -57.92 9.53
C GLY A 680 -31.48 -57.63 8.17
N THR A 681 -32.54 -58.33 7.80
CA THR A 681 -33.10 -58.40 6.44
C THR A 681 -33.95 -57.19 6.04
N PHE A 682 -33.44 -55.97 6.27
CA PHE A 682 -34.20 -54.73 6.10
C PHE A 682 -33.38 -53.68 5.35
N ASP A 683 -33.98 -53.06 4.34
CA ASP A 683 -33.46 -51.84 3.74
C ASP A 683 -33.34 -50.72 4.79
N PRO A 684 -32.41 -49.76 4.62
CA PRO A 684 -32.25 -48.65 5.54
C PRO A 684 -33.54 -47.82 5.60
N VAL A 685 -34.20 -47.84 6.77
CA VAL A 685 -35.43 -47.08 7.03
C VAL A 685 -35.19 -45.60 6.71
N GLN A 686 -35.88 -45.07 5.70
CA GLN A 686 -35.87 -43.64 5.38
C GLN A 686 -36.60 -42.85 6.46
N MET A 687 -35.89 -42.55 7.54
CA MET A 687 -36.41 -41.80 8.68
C MET A 687 -35.69 -40.46 8.79
N MET A 688 -36.45 -39.37 8.83
CA MET A 688 -35.90 -38.01 8.87
C MET A 688 -35.34 -37.71 10.25
N SER A 689 -34.05 -37.95 10.44
CA SER A 689 -33.33 -37.50 11.63
C SER A 689 -33.15 -35.97 11.63
N TRP A 690 -33.10 -35.36 12.81
CA TRP A 690 -32.74 -33.94 12.92
C TRP A 690 -31.29 -33.67 12.53
N ALA A 691 -30.42 -34.70 12.59
CA ALA A 691 -29.07 -34.65 12.00
C ALA A 691 -29.13 -34.50 10.47
N GLU A 692 -29.95 -35.30 9.78
CA GLU A 692 -30.18 -35.19 8.33
C GLU A 692 -30.87 -33.87 7.98
N HIS A 693 -31.90 -33.44 8.73
CA HIS A 693 -32.53 -32.14 8.50
C HIS A 693 -31.53 -30.98 8.67
N ARG A 694 -30.70 -30.97 9.73
CA ARG A 694 -29.61 -29.99 9.90
C ARG A 694 -28.67 -30.03 8.70
N ARG A 695 -28.14 -31.21 8.34
CA ARG A 695 -27.22 -31.39 7.19
C ARG A 695 -27.86 -30.86 5.89
N ARG A 696 -29.12 -31.18 5.60
CA ARG A 696 -29.87 -30.64 4.44
C ARG A 696 -30.02 -29.12 4.48
N ARG A 697 -30.49 -28.52 5.58
CA ARG A 697 -30.67 -27.06 5.69
C ARG A 697 -29.36 -26.30 5.55
N PHE A 698 -28.29 -26.84 6.10
CA PHE A 698 -26.95 -26.26 6.00
C PHE A 698 -26.46 -26.28 4.54
N LEU A 699 -26.52 -27.46 3.88
CA LEU A 699 -26.15 -27.62 2.47
C LEU A 699 -27.06 -26.82 1.53
N GLU A 700 -28.36 -26.70 1.83
CA GLU A 700 -29.34 -25.89 1.09
C GLU A 700 -28.86 -24.44 0.97
N ARG A 701 -28.49 -23.82 2.10
CA ARG A 701 -28.00 -22.44 2.15
C ARG A 701 -26.59 -22.30 1.55
N VAL A 702 -25.69 -23.27 1.77
CA VAL A 702 -24.33 -23.27 1.20
C VAL A 702 -24.36 -23.37 -0.33
N ILE A 703 -25.16 -24.28 -0.89
CA ILE A 703 -25.30 -24.49 -2.34
C ILE A 703 -25.97 -23.28 -3.00
N ASP A 704 -27.02 -22.71 -2.42
CA ASP A 704 -27.63 -21.46 -2.91
C ASP A 704 -26.63 -20.28 -2.92
N SER A 705 -25.71 -20.24 -1.96
CA SER A 705 -24.63 -19.26 -1.91
C SER A 705 -23.60 -19.52 -3.00
N CYS A 706 -23.15 -20.77 -3.16
CA CYS A 706 -22.18 -21.18 -4.18
C CYS A 706 -22.70 -20.93 -5.61
N GLU A 707 -23.97 -21.22 -5.87
CA GLU A 707 -24.63 -20.92 -7.14
C GLU A 707 -24.68 -19.40 -7.41
N ALA A 708 -25.02 -18.60 -6.39
CA ALA A 708 -24.99 -17.13 -6.49
C ALA A 708 -23.58 -16.55 -6.73
N PHE A 709 -22.53 -17.26 -6.34
CA PHE A 709 -21.12 -16.90 -6.60
C PHE A 709 -20.53 -17.50 -7.88
N LYS A 710 -21.28 -18.35 -8.62
CA LYS A 710 -20.80 -19.12 -9.78
C LYS A 710 -19.57 -19.98 -9.46
N VAL A 711 -19.67 -20.72 -8.35
CA VAL A 711 -18.71 -21.76 -7.93
C VAL A 711 -18.82 -22.96 -8.87
N ASP A 712 -17.67 -23.47 -9.35
CA ASP A 712 -17.60 -24.64 -10.22
C ASP A 712 -17.60 -25.95 -9.41
N LEU A 713 -16.99 -25.96 -8.22
CA LEU A 713 -16.93 -27.12 -7.32
C LEU A 713 -17.05 -26.68 -5.84
N LEU A 714 -17.92 -27.34 -5.09
CA LEU A 714 -17.99 -27.32 -3.62
C LEU A 714 -17.37 -28.61 -3.06
N VAL A 715 -16.41 -28.48 -2.15
CA VAL A 715 -15.77 -29.60 -1.43
C VAL A 715 -16.34 -29.69 -0.02
N LEU A 716 -16.93 -30.84 0.33
CA LEU A 716 -17.44 -31.14 1.66
C LEU A 716 -16.42 -32.01 2.45
N PRO A 717 -16.33 -31.88 3.79
CA PRO A 717 -15.50 -32.76 4.63
C PRO A 717 -15.90 -34.23 4.58
N GLU A 718 -15.03 -35.14 4.99
CA GLU A 718 -15.41 -36.56 5.18
C GLU A 718 -16.48 -36.71 6.28
N TYR A 719 -17.35 -37.71 6.12
CA TYR A 719 -18.46 -38.02 7.03
C TYR A 719 -19.44 -36.86 7.27
N SER A 720 -19.49 -35.90 6.34
CA SER A 720 -20.43 -34.78 6.32
C SER A 720 -21.82 -35.11 5.75
N VAL A 721 -21.97 -36.26 5.08
CA VAL A 721 -23.15 -36.68 4.32
C VAL A 721 -23.50 -38.15 4.61
N ARG A 722 -24.67 -38.59 4.16
CA ARG A 722 -25.12 -39.99 4.11
C ARG A 722 -25.75 -40.28 2.74
N ARG A 723 -26.05 -41.55 2.41
CA ARG A 723 -26.75 -41.93 1.16
C ARG A 723 -28.07 -41.16 0.99
N GLU A 724 -28.86 -41.04 2.05
CA GLU A 724 -30.05 -40.17 2.15
C GLU A 724 -29.80 -38.71 1.74
N THR A 725 -28.63 -38.16 2.08
CA THR A 725 -28.22 -36.80 1.70
C THR A 725 -27.80 -36.74 0.23
N ILE A 726 -27.13 -37.78 -0.29
CA ILE A 726 -26.73 -37.88 -1.71
C ILE A 726 -27.96 -37.89 -2.63
N GLU A 727 -28.98 -38.71 -2.33
CA GLU A 727 -30.20 -38.76 -3.15
C GLU A 727 -30.97 -37.43 -3.10
N TRP A 728 -31.02 -36.76 -1.93
CA TRP A 728 -31.57 -35.41 -1.83
C TRP A 728 -30.74 -34.38 -2.61
N LEU A 729 -29.41 -34.46 -2.57
CA LEU A 729 -28.53 -33.56 -3.30
C LEU A 729 -28.71 -33.67 -4.82
N LYS A 730 -28.92 -34.88 -5.38
CA LYS A 730 -29.25 -35.02 -6.82
C LYS A 730 -30.47 -34.20 -7.22
N VAL A 731 -31.56 -34.32 -6.46
CA VAL A 731 -32.80 -33.57 -6.70
C VAL A 731 -32.60 -32.07 -6.47
N TYR A 732 -31.81 -31.68 -5.47
CA TYR A 732 -31.59 -30.27 -5.12
C TYR A 732 -30.57 -29.54 -6.01
N LEU A 733 -29.65 -30.28 -6.65
CA LEU A 733 -28.66 -29.77 -7.61
C LEU A 733 -29.19 -29.77 -9.05
N ALA A 734 -30.33 -30.40 -9.32
CA ALA A 734 -30.97 -30.35 -10.63
C ALA A 734 -31.16 -28.89 -11.08
N ASN A 735 -30.81 -28.60 -12.34
CA ASN A 735 -30.78 -27.25 -12.94
C ASN A 735 -29.77 -26.23 -12.36
N LYS A 736 -29.00 -26.54 -11.31
CA LYS A 736 -27.91 -25.69 -10.80
C LYS A 736 -26.62 -25.88 -11.61
N GLN A 737 -25.57 -25.11 -11.35
CA GLN A 737 -24.26 -25.21 -12.04
C GLN A 737 -23.13 -25.68 -11.11
N VAL A 738 -23.24 -25.45 -9.80
CA VAL A 738 -22.23 -25.92 -8.84
C VAL A 738 -22.17 -27.44 -8.73
N ALA A 739 -20.99 -28.02 -9.00
CA ALA A 739 -20.71 -29.43 -8.69
C ALA A 739 -20.43 -29.61 -7.18
N VAL A 740 -20.72 -30.79 -6.62
CA VAL A 740 -20.46 -31.09 -5.21
C VAL A 740 -19.62 -32.35 -5.10
N LEU A 741 -18.38 -32.22 -4.65
CA LEU A 741 -17.60 -33.34 -4.11
C LEU A 741 -18.10 -33.56 -2.68
N ALA A 742 -19.06 -34.47 -2.56
CA ALA A 742 -19.56 -34.92 -1.29
C ALA A 742 -18.51 -35.84 -0.65
N GLY A 743 -18.14 -35.55 0.59
CA GLY A 743 -17.16 -36.34 1.33
C GLY A 743 -17.65 -37.75 1.62
N THR A 744 -16.79 -38.56 2.24
CA THR A 744 -17.07 -39.99 2.43
C THR A 744 -18.28 -40.25 3.31
N TYR A 745 -19.02 -41.32 3.04
CA TYR A 745 -20.08 -41.83 3.91
C TYR A 745 -20.10 -43.35 3.94
N MET A 746 -20.54 -43.93 5.06
CA MET A 746 -20.70 -45.38 5.21
C MET A 746 -21.95 -45.85 4.47
N GLU A 747 -21.80 -46.88 3.64
CA GLU A 747 -22.88 -47.58 2.95
C GLU A 747 -23.33 -48.80 3.76
N PHE A 748 -24.64 -48.97 3.91
CA PHE A 748 -25.26 -50.02 4.75
C PHE A 748 -26.17 -50.95 3.91
N ARG A 749 -25.70 -51.35 2.73
CA ARG A 749 -26.45 -52.18 1.77
C ARG A 749 -25.96 -53.62 1.77
N GLN A 750 -26.88 -54.58 1.90
CA GLN A 750 -26.55 -56.02 1.82
C GLN A 750 -26.47 -56.56 0.38
N ASP A 751 -27.05 -55.88 -0.60
CA ASP A 751 -27.02 -56.29 -2.01
C ASP A 751 -26.49 -55.15 -2.92
N PRO A 752 -25.40 -55.38 -3.68
CA PRO A 752 -24.54 -56.57 -3.64
C PRO A 752 -23.75 -56.70 -2.32
N PRO A 753 -23.44 -57.92 -1.83
CA PRO A 753 -22.75 -58.12 -0.54
C PRO A 753 -21.39 -57.44 -0.41
N SER A 754 -20.74 -57.11 -1.53
CA SER A 754 -19.49 -56.36 -1.61
C SER A 754 -19.63 -54.88 -1.24
N HIS A 755 -20.83 -54.30 -1.29
CA HIS A 755 -21.08 -52.88 -0.98
C HIS A 755 -21.41 -52.65 0.51
N ASN A 756 -21.66 -53.69 1.29
CA ASN A 756 -21.90 -53.51 2.72
C ASN A 756 -20.64 -53.02 3.44
N LEU A 757 -20.81 -52.04 4.32
CA LEU A 757 -19.74 -51.43 5.11
C LEU A 757 -18.60 -50.86 4.26
N THR A 758 -18.82 -50.51 2.98
CA THR A 758 -17.87 -49.66 2.26
C THR A 758 -18.07 -48.21 2.66
N ALA A 759 -17.01 -47.39 2.58
CA ALA A 759 -17.17 -45.94 2.62
C ALA A 759 -17.11 -45.41 1.18
N GLN A 760 -18.17 -44.76 0.70
CA GLN A 760 -18.23 -44.17 -0.65
C GLN A 760 -17.84 -42.69 -0.60
N LEU A 761 -17.00 -42.26 -1.54
CA LEU A 761 -16.77 -40.87 -1.92
C LEU A 761 -17.56 -40.59 -3.20
N THR A 762 -18.30 -39.48 -3.26
CA THR A 762 -19.22 -39.20 -4.38
C THR A 762 -19.07 -37.77 -4.90
N LEU A 763 -18.87 -37.62 -6.20
CA LEU A 763 -18.91 -36.36 -6.93
C LEU A 763 -20.24 -36.27 -7.70
N LEU A 764 -21.07 -35.29 -7.35
CA LEU A 764 -22.30 -34.95 -8.05
C LEU A 764 -22.05 -33.79 -9.00
N TRP A 765 -22.30 -33.99 -10.29
CA TRP A 765 -22.08 -32.97 -11.32
C TRP A 765 -23.38 -32.71 -12.11
N PRO A 766 -24.02 -31.54 -11.91
CA PRO A 766 -25.12 -31.10 -12.77
C PRO A 766 -24.64 -30.91 -14.20
N VAL A 767 -25.35 -31.47 -15.17
CA VAL A 767 -25.02 -31.32 -16.59
C VAL A 767 -25.33 -29.87 -17.00
N PRO A 768 -24.35 -29.08 -17.48
CA PRO A 768 -24.58 -27.71 -17.91
C PRO A 768 -25.64 -27.62 -19.01
N LYS A 769 -26.50 -26.61 -18.95
CA LYS A 769 -27.63 -26.45 -19.88
C LYS A 769 -27.22 -26.34 -21.35
N GLU A 770 -25.97 -25.95 -21.60
CA GLU A 770 -25.39 -25.92 -22.94
C GLU A 770 -25.08 -27.31 -23.48
N ILE A 771 -24.63 -28.26 -22.64
CA ILE A 771 -24.48 -29.67 -23.02
C ILE A 771 -25.85 -30.28 -23.32
N ALA A 772 -26.83 -30.04 -22.44
CA ALA A 772 -28.21 -30.49 -22.64
C ALA A 772 -28.78 -30.03 -24.00
N ARG A 773 -28.66 -28.73 -24.33
CA ARG A 773 -29.08 -28.19 -25.64
C ARG A 773 -28.38 -28.84 -26.81
N GLN A 774 -27.07 -29.04 -26.74
CA GLN A 774 -26.28 -29.64 -27.83
C GLN A 774 -26.67 -31.12 -28.05
N MET A 775 -27.17 -31.80 -27.02
CA MET A 775 -27.75 -33.14 -27.16
C MET A 775 -29.12 -33.10 -27.83
N THR A 776 -30.05 -32.28 -27.33
CA THR A 776 -31.42 -32.16 -27.88
C THR A 776 -31.41 -31.67 -29.34
N ALA A 777 -30.44 -30.82 -29.73
CA ALA A 777 -30.32 -30.29 -31.09
C ALA A 777 -29.77 -31.29 -32.13
N VAL A 778 -29.28 -32.47 -31.71
CA VAL A 778 -28.62 -33.46 -32.59
C VAL A 778 -29.46 -34.74 -32.77
N GLY A 779 -30.56 -34.90 -32.02
CA GLY A 779 -31.43 -36.08 -32.09
C GLY A 779 -32.90 -35.77 -32.39
N ASP A 780 -33.44 -36.37 -33.46
CA ASP A 780 -34.90 -36.49 -33.69
C ASP A 780 -35.61 -37.41 -32.65
N GLN A 781 -34.85 -38.02 -31.74
CA GLN A 781 -35.33 -38.91 -30.70
C GLN A 781 -35.27 -38.17 -29.36
N ARG A 782 -36.43 -37.99 -28.72
CA ARG A 782 -36.50 -37.55 -27.31
C ARG A 782 -35.83 -38.60 -26.44
N ALA A 783 -34.98 -38.18 -25.52
CA ALA A 783 -34.45 -39.08 -24.50
C ALA A 783 -35.59 -39.44 -23.53
N GLU A 784 -36.11 -40.66 -23.61
CA GLU A 784 -37.03 -41.17 -22.60
C GLU A 784 -36.21 -41.76 -21.44
N ASP A 785 -36.51 -41.33 -20.20
CA ASP A 785 -35.98 -41.96 -18.99
C ASP A 785 -36.27 -43.47 -18.98
N ILE A 786 -35.47 -44.25 -18.25
CA ILE A 786 -35.68 -45.70 -18.01
C ILE A 786 -37.08 -45.97 -17.42
N ASN A 787 -37.70 -44.97 -16.77
CA ASN A 787 -39.05 -45.02 -16.22
C ASN A 787 -40.12 -44.37 -17.13
N GLY A 788 -39.82 -44.05 -18.39
CA GLY A 788 -40.79 -43.57 -19.41
C GLY A 788 -41.43 -42.21 -19.12
N SER A 789 -40.75 -41.33 -18.37
CA SER A 789 -41.35 -40.12 -17.79
C SER A 789 -40.51 -38.87 -18.05
N GLN A 790 -40.74 -38.22 -19.20
CA GLN A 790 -40.09 -36.97 -19.67
C GLN A 790 -38.56 -37.05 -19.85
N ASP A 791 -38.00 -36.02 -20.49
CA ASP A 791 -36.58 -35.94 -20.82
C ASP A 791 -35.73 -35.63 -19.57
N PRO A 792 -34.74 -36.48 -19.20
CA PRO A 792 -33.82 -36.22 -18.10
C PRO A 792 -33.05 -34.89 -18.23
N LEU A 793 -32.79 -34.43 -19.45
CA LEU A 793 -32.08 -33.18 -19.74
C LEU A 793 -32.97 -31.96 -19.47
N GLU A 794 -34.27 -32.02 -19.80
CA GLU A 794 -35.24 -30.96 -19.46
C GLU A 794 -35.42 -30.83 -17.93
N ARG A 795 -35.40 -31.95 -17.21
CA ARG A 795 -35.45 -31.96 -15.74
C ARG A 795 -34.15 -31.52 -15.07
N GLY A 796 -33.04 -31.45 -15.82
CA GLY A 796 -31.73 -31.00 -15.34
C GLY A 796 -30.91 -32.10 -14.69
N LEU A 797 -30.55 -33.12 -15.48
CA LEU A 797 -29.71 -34.27 -15.12
C LEU A 797 -28.49 -33.92 -14.25
N VAL A 798 -28.23 -34.76 -13.23
CA VAL A 798 -27.04 -34.72 -12.36
C VAL A 798 -26.37 -36.09 -12.41
N LEU A 799 -25.11 -36.15 -12.85
CA LEU A 799 -24.34 -37.40 -12.88
C LEU A 799 -23.72 -37.70 -11.50
N GLU A 800 -23.78 -38.97 -11.08
CA GLU A 800 -23.11 -39.50 -9.88
C GLU A 800 -21.81 -40.22 -10.28
N PHE A 801 -20.67 -39.68 -9.90
CA PHE A 801 -19.38 -40.37 -9.99
C PHE A 801 -18.96 -40.80 -8.58
N SER A 802 -18.98 -42.10 -8.29
CA SER A 802 -18.71 -42.65 -6.93
C SER A 802 -17.57 -43.67 -6.93
N ARG A 803 -16.72 -43.64 -5.89
CA ARG A 803 -15.67 -44.65 -5.64
C ARG A 803 -15.61 -45.03 -4.16
N HIS A 804 -15.19 -46.27 -3.87
CA HIS A 804 -14.95 -46.69 -2.48
C HIS A 804 -13.62 -46.11 -1.96
N LYS A 805 -13.58 -45.85 -0.65
CA LYS A 805 -12.39 -45.53 0.15
C LYS A 805 -11.44 -46.73 0.18
N LYS A 806 -10.14 -46.49 -0.02
CA LYS A 806 -9.15 -47.59 -0.02
C LYS A 806 -8.40 -47.77 1.29
N TYR A 807 -7.78 -46.70 1.79
CA TYR A 807 -6.98 -46.72 3.03
C TYR A 807 -7.78 -46.14 4.20
N ARG A 808 -7.59 -46.66 5.41
CA ARG A 808 -8.32 -46.19 6.59
C ARG A 808 -7.61 -45.07 7.34
N SER A 809 -8.39 -44.19 7.98
CA SER A 809 -7.88 -43.19 8.90
C SER A 809 -7.61 -43.84 10.26
N ILE A 810 -6.35 -44.16 10.53
CA ILE A 810 -5.90 -44.69 11.82
C ILE A 810 -6.28 -43.72 12.97
N ALA A 811 -6.32 -42.41 12.71
CA ALA A 811 -6.68 -41.38 13.68
C ALA A 811 -8.15 -41.41 14.12
N LEU A 812 -9.03 -42.11 13.40
CA LEU A 812 -10.45 -42.30 13.74
C LEU A 812 -10.81 -43.78 13.98
N ASP A 813 -9.79 -44.67 14.05
CA ASP A 813 -9.89 -46.14 14.16
C ASP A 813 -10.98 -46.77 13.27
N GLU A 814 -11.01 -46.38 12.00
CA GLU A 814 -12.08 -46.77 11.09
C GLU A 814 -12.06 -48.26 10.75
N LEU A 815 -13.27 -48.83 10.61
CA LEU A 815 -13.48 -50.18 10.06
C LEU A 815 -14.54 -50.11 8.94
N PHE A 816 -14.08 -50.26 7.71
CA PHE A 816 -14.89 -50.36 6.48
C PHE A 816 -14.20 -51.32 5.51
N ARG A 817 -14.93 -51.87 4.55
CA ARG A 817 -14.39 -52.73 3.50
C ARG A 817 -13.63 -51.91 2.45
N PRO A 818 -12.32 -52.16 2.21
CA PRO A 818 -11.52 -51.40 1.25
C PRO A 818 -11.91 -51.58 -0.23
N LEU A 819 -11.66 -50.56 -1.04
CA LEU A 819 -11.61 -50.66 -2.51
C LEU A 819 -10.51 -51.62 -2.99
N THR A 820 -10.82 -52.41 -4.01
CA THR A 820 -9.85 -53.20 -4.80
C THR A 820 -9.59 -52.59 -6.17
N GLY A 821 -8.35 -52.59 -6.64
CA GLY A 821 -7.98 -51.98 -7.92
C GLY A 821 -7.48 -50.54 -7.76
N THR A 822 -6.99 -49.92 -8.85
CA THR A 822 -6.20 -48.70 -8.70
C THR A 822 -7.01 -47.42 -8.49
N LEU A 823 -6.46 -46.51 -7.67
CA LEU A 823 -6.99 -45.17 -7.44
C LEU A 823 -6.91 -44.32 -8.72
N ALA A 824 -8.05 -43.76 -9.11
CA ALA A 824 -8.21 -42.92 -10.29
C ALA A 824 -9.17 -41.76 -9.99
N PRO A 825 -9.08 -40.61 -10.70
CA PRO A 825 -9.99 -39.49 -10.50
C PRO A 825 -11.46 -39.87 -10.75
N LEU A 826 -12.38 -39.32 -9.95
CA LEU A 826 -13.82 -39.49 -10.15
C LEU A 826 -14.29 -38.90 -11.49
N PHE A 827 -13.86 -37.69 -11.83
CA PHE A 827 -14.23 -37.04 -13.09
C PHE A 827 -13.21 -37.34 -14.21
N LYS A 828 -13.68 -37.96 -15.28
CA LYS A 828 -12.91 -38.34 -16.47
C LYS A 828 -13.65 -37.91 -17.74
N PRO A 829 -13.17 -36.88 -18.48
CA PRO A 829 -13.78 -36.45 -19.74
C PRO A 829 -13.93 -37.56 -20.78
N GLU A 830 -13.10 -38.59 -20.68
CA GLU A 830 -13.05 -39.74 -21.58
C GLU A 830 -14.21 -40.73 -21.35
N GLU A 831 -14.67 -40.86 -20.10
CA GLU A 831 -15.80 -41.73 -19.71
C GLU A 831 -17.15 -40.98 -19.72
N LEU A 832 -17.13 -39.64 -19.68
CA LEU A 832 -18.31 -38.76 -19.66
C LEU A 832 -19.35 -39.10 -20.74
N THR A 833 -18.87 -39.31 -21.97
CA THR A 833 -19.69 -39.68 -23.13
C THR A 833 -20.49 -40.97 -22.89
N LYS A 834 -19.87 -41.97 -22.25
CA LYS A 834 -20.52 -43.24 -21.91
C LYS A 834 -21.50 -43.06 -20.74
N GLN A 835 -21.11 -42.31 -19.71
CA GLN A 835 -22.00 -42.04 -18.55
C GLN A 835 -23.30 -41.33 -18.98
N LEU A 836 -23.22 -40.44 -19.96
CA LEU A 836 -24.40 -39.79 -20.53
C LEU A 836 -25.25 -40.77 -21.35
N GLN A 837 -24.65 -41.63 -22.17
CA GLN A 837 -25.35 -42.70 -22.88
C GLN A 837 -26.05 -43.67 -21.91
N ASP A 838 -25.35 -44.15 -20.88
CA ASP A 838 -25.85 -45.09 -19.87
C ASP A 838 -27.02 -44.52 -19.04
N GLN A 839 -27.16 -43.17 -18.97
CA GLN A 839 -28.22 -42.47 -18.21
C GLN A 839 -29.37 -41.90 -19.07
N THR A 840 -29.20 -41.76 -20.40
CA THR A 840 -30.18 -41.08 -21.27
C THR A 840 -30.53 -41.84 -22.55
N GLY A 841 -29.87 -42.96 -22.82
CA GLY A 841 -29.98 -43.68 -24.10
C GLY A 841 -29.31 -42.98 -25.29
N TRP A 842 -28.83 -41.75 -25.13
CA TRP A 842 -28.23 -40.95 -26.20
C TRP A 842 -27.02 -41.64 -26.86
N THR A 843 -27.08 -41.85 -28.17
CA THR A 843 -25.97 -42.42 -28.95
C THR A 843 -25.06 -41.31 -29.51
N PRO A 844 -23.80 -41.19 -29.05
CA PRO A 844 -22.91 -40.10 -29.47
C PRO A 844 -22.41 -40.26 -30.91
N THR A 845 -22.42 -39.18 -31.69
CA THR A 845 -21.60 -39.10 -32.92
C THR A 845 -20.21 -38.55 -32.60
N ALA A 846 -19.19 -38.92 -33.37
CA ALA A 846 -17.82 -38.41 -33.17
C ALA A 846 -17.74 -36.88 -33.27
N SER A 847 -18.59 -36.26 -34.11
CA SER A 847 -18.72 -34.80 -34.20
C SER A 847 -19.33 -34.20 -32.93
N ALA A 848 -20.39 -34.81 -32.38
CA ALA A 848 -21.01 -34.35 -31.14
C ALA A 848 -20.08 -34.50 -29.92
N VAL A 849 -19.30 -35.59 -29.84
CA VAL A 849 -18.28 -35.77 -28.79
C VAL A 849 -17.18 -34.71 -28.90
N SER A 850 -16.70 -34.43 -30.11
CA SER A 850 -15.70 -33.37 -30.35
C SER A 850 -16.24 -31.98 -29.99
N ALA A 851 -17.48 -31.67 -30.38
CA ALA A 851 -18.16 -30.42 -30.05
C ALA A 851 -18.32 -30.26 -28.52
N LEU A 852 -18.83 -31.29 -27.83
CA LEU A 852 -18.98 -31.30 -26.38
C LEU A 852 -17.64 -31.06 -25.68
N LEU A 853 -16.57 -31.77 -26.04
CA LEU A 853 -15.27 -31.64 -25.39
C LEU A 853 -14.53 -30.33 -25.71
N SER A 854 -14.87 -29.67 -26.82
CA SER A 854 -14.19 -28.47 -27.33
C SER A 854 -14.93 -27.16 -27.00
N LEU A 855 -16.26 -27.17 -27.02
CA LEU A 855 -17.12 -25.99 -26.77
C LEU A 855 -17.52 -25.86 -25.30
N THR A 856 -17.45 -26.93 -24.49
CA THR A 856 -17.95 -26.92 -23.12
C THR A 856 -16.81 -26.80 -22.12
N ARG A 857 -16.95 -25.87 -21.16
CA ARG A 857 -15.95 -25.68 -20.12
C ARG A 857 -16.12 -26.77 -19.06
N LEU A 858 -15.21 -27.75 -19.05
CA LEU A 858 -15.15 -28.83 -18.05
C LEU A 858 -14.08 -28.53 -16.98
N PRO A 859 -14.36 -27.72 -15.94
CA PRO A 859 -13.37 -27.35 -14.91
C PRO A 859 -12.85 -28.56 -14.13
N LEU A 860 -13.72 -29.55 -13.88
CA LEU A 860 -13.40 -30.76 -13.11
C LEU A 860 -12.30 -31.62 -13.76
N LYS A 861 -11.97 -31.41 -15.05
CA LYS A 861 -10.84 -32.09 -15.72
C LYS A 861 -9.46 -31.75 -15.13
N HIS A 862 -9.37 -30.73 -14.28
CA HIS A 862 -8.15 -30.33 -13.57
C HIS A 862 -8.12 -30.73 -12.09
N VAL A 863 -9.19 -31.37 -11.58
CA VAL A 863 -9.29 -31.82 -10.19
C VAL A 863 -8.93 -33.31 -10.08
N LEU A 864 -8.18 -33.64 -9.04
CA LEU A 864 -8.07 -34.98 -8.45
C LEU A 864 -8.56 -34.91 -7.01
N GLU A 865 -9.30 -35.90 -6.56
CA GLU A 865 -9.72 -36.05 -5.18
C GLU A 865 -8.93 -37.14 -4.43
N LEU A 866 -8.34 -36.80 -3.29
CA LEU A 866 -7.74 -37.75 -2.33
C LEU A 866 -8.22 -37.39 -0.93
N ILE A 867 -8.74 -38.36 -0.21
CA ILE A 867 -9.29 -38.16 1.15
C ILE A 867 -8.19 -38.15 2.23
N CYS A 868 -8.55 -37.93 3.50
CA CYS A 868 -7.65 -37.88 4.65
C CYS A 868 -6.58 -38.99 4.67
N SER A 869 -6.97 -40.25 4.45
CA SER A 869 -6.07 -41.40 4.48
C SER A 869 -5.31 -41.64 3.16
N GLU A 870 -5.81 -41.16 2.02
CA GLU A 870 -5.22 -41.39 0.69
C GLU A 870 -4.15 -40.33 0.36
N VAL A 871 -4.22 -39.13 0.96
CA VAL A 871 -3.18 -38.09 0.84
C VAL A 871 -1.81 -38.56 1.35
N PHE A 872 -1.75 -39.54 2.25
CA PHE A 872 -0.49 -40.11 2.72
C PHE A 872 0.32 -40.83 1.62
N LEU A 873 -0.30 -41.22 0.50
CA LEU A 873 0.38 -41.73 -0.69
C LEU A 873 1.25 -40.66 -1.38
N VAL A 874 0.87 -39.38 -1.26
CA VAL A 874 1.58 -38.26 -1.92
C VAL A 874 2.36 -37.37 -0.95
N SER A 875 2.33 -37.68 0.36
CA SER A 875 3.04 -36.89 1.38
C SER A 875 4.42 -37.43 1.78
N SER A 876 4.62 -38.76 1.85
CA SER A 876 5.91 -39.35 2.23
C SER A 876 6.05 -40.83 1.86
N PRO A 877 7.18 -41.25 1.23
CA PRO A 877 7.49 -42.66 1.01
C PRO A 877 7.60 -43.53 2.26
N ALA A 878 7.80 -42.92 3.45
CA ALA A 878 7.84 -43.66 4.71
C ALA A 878 6.49 -44.33 5.05
N ASN A 879 5.38 -43.88 4.47
CA ASN A 879 4.05 -44.40 4.75
C ASN A 879 3.77 -45.75 4.05
N TYR A 880 4.43 -46.02 2.91
CA TYR A 880 3.94 -47.02 1.94
C TYR A 880 3.89 -48.46 2.48
N LEU A 881 4.90 -48.89 3.23
CA LEU A 881 4.95 -50.24 3.81
C LEU A 881 3.83 -50.45 4.83
N HIS A 882 3.67 -49.52 5.77
CA HIS A 882 2.63 -49.60 6.79
C HIS A 882 1.22 -49.44 6.21
N MET A 883 1.04 -48.66 5.14
CA MET A 883 -0.23 -48.60 4.39
C MET A 883 -0.53 -49.91 3.64
N ALA A 884 0.49 -50.63 3.18
CA ALA A 884 0.33 -51.94 2.54
C ALA A 884 -0.05 -53.01 3.57
N ASP A 885 0.65 -53.06 4.71
CA ASP A 885 0.38 -53.97 5.82
C ASP A 885 -1.06 -53.77 6.36
N ASP A 886 -1.44 -52.52 6.68
CA ASP A 886 -2.77 -52.21 7.22
C ASP A 886 -3.90 -52.47 6.18
N TYR A 887 -3.68 -52.22 4.89
CA TYR A 887 -4.63 -52.60 3.83
C TYR A 887 -4.85 -54.12 3.77
N VAL A 888 -3.78 -54.92 3.83
CA VAL A 888 -3.87 -56.39 3.83
C VAL A 888 -4.54 -56.89 5.12
N ASP A 889 -4.23 -56.31 6.27
CA ASP A 889 -4.82 -56.66 7.56
C ASP A 889 -6.31 -56.31 7.64
N VAL A 890 -6.73 -55.13 7.15
CA VAL A 890 -8.14 -54.73 7.08
C VAL A 890 -8.90 -55.64 6.11
N ARG A 891 -8.37 -55.94 4.92
CA ARG A 891 -8.96 -56.91 3.97
C ARG A 891 -9.18 -58.27 4.64
N ARG A 892 -8.18 -58.76 5.40
CA ARG A 892 -8.27 -60.04 6.14
C ARG A 892 -9.43 -60.06 7.15
N ARG A 893 -9.79 -58.93 7.77
CA ARG A 893 -10.95 -58.83 8.69
C ARG A 893 -12.30 -59.06 8.00
N PHE A 894 -12.40 -58.78 6.69
CA PHE A 894 -13.59 -59.06 5.88
C PHE A 894 -13.58 -60.45 5.22
N GLY A 895 -12.57 -61.29 5.52
CA GLY A 895 -12.38 -62.60 4.91
C GLY A 895 -11.76 -62.54 3.50
N GLU A 896 -11.19 -61.39 3.12
CA GLU A 896 -10.74 -61.11 1.76
C GLU A 896 -9.21 -61.04 1.69
N ALA A 897 -8.62 -61.49 0.58
CA ALA A 897 -7.19 -61.34 0.34
C ALA A 897 -6.85 -59.90 -0.08
N GLY A 898 -5.85 -59.29 0.56
CA GLY A 898 -5.22 -58.04 0.12
C GLY A 898 -3.89 -58.30 -0.57
N ASP A 899 -3.53 -57.47 -1.54
CA ASP A 899 -2.24 -57.48 -2.23
C ASP A 899 -1.44 -56.23 -1.82
N PRO A 900 -0.29 -56.36 -1.13
CA PRO A 900 0.46 -55.21 -0.63
C PRO A 900 1.07 -54.37 -1.76
N THR A 901 1.23 -54.93 -2.97
CA THR A 901 1.78 -54.19 -4.12
C THR A 901 0.75 -53.24 -4.76
N GLU A 902 -0.52 -53.24 -4.32
CA GLU A 902 -1.51 -52.25 -4.75
C GLU A 902 -1.10 -50.81 -4.40
N VAL A 903 -0.49 -50.57 -3.23
CA VAL A 903 -0.01 -49.24 -2.81
C VAL A 903 0.95 -48.65 -3.84
N GLU A 904 1.84 -49.47 -4.39
CA GLU A 904 2.81 -49.03 -5.39
C GLU A 904 2.15 -48.78 -6.76
N ARG A 905 1.12 -49.55 -7.12
CA ARG A 905 0.32 -49.31 -8.34
C ARG A 905 -0.44 -48.00 -8.24
N ASP A 906 -1.07 -47.73 -7.09
CA ASP A 906 -1.79 -46.49 -6.83
C ASP A 906 -0.86 -45.28 -6.93
N LEU A 907 0.32 -45.34 -6.32
CA LEU A 907 1.34 -44.30 -6.46
C LEU A 907 1.72 -44.05 -7.93
N ARG A 908 1.98 -45.11 -8.71
CA ARG A 908 2.32 -45.03 -10.14
C ARG A 908 1.19 -44.47 -11.00
N ASP A 909 -0.07 -44.76 -10.68
CA ASP A 909 -1.23 -44.26 -11.42
C ASP A 909 -1.56 -42.80 -11.06
N LEU A 910 -1.55 -42.45 -9.77
CA LEU A 910 -1.71 -41.06 -9.29
C LEU A 910 -0.63 -40.13 -9.86
N ALA A 911 0.62 -40.61 -9.98
CA ALA A 911 1.72 -39.86 -10.59
C ALA A 911 1.43 -39.47 -12.06
N LYS A 912 0.76 -40.32 -12.84
CA LYS A 912 0.36 -40.03 -14.24
C LYS A 912 -0.66 -38.88 -14.33
N HIS A 913 -1.46 -38.68 -13.27
CA HIS A 913 -2.47 -37.63 -13.23
C HIS A 913 -1.94 -36.30 -12.65
N LEU A 914 -0.99 -36.34 -11.72
CA LEU A 914 -0.44 -35.16 -11.05
C LEU A 914 0.78 -34.53 -11.75
N SER A 915 1.58 -35.34 -12.46
CA SER A 915 2.88 -34.91 -12.99
C SER A 915 2.80 -33.79 -14.03
N ILE A 916 3.79 -32.89 -13.99
CA ILE A 916 4.03 -31.85 -15.00
C ILE A 916 4.63 -32.46 -16.27
N THR A 917 5.48 -33.47 -16.14
CA THR A 917 6.22 -34.11 -17.23
C THR A 917 5.50 -35.35 -17.76
N GLY A 918 4.16 -35.32 -17.79
CA GLY A 918 3.34 -36.35 -18.41
C GLY A 918 3.53 -36.41 -19.92
N ASP A 919 3.10 -37.50 -20.54
CA ASP A 919 3.18 -37.75 -21.99
C ASP A 919 2.26 -36.86 -22.86
N GLY A 920 1.53 -35.92 -22.25
CA GLY A 920 0.56 -35.05 -22.91
C GLY A 920 -0.76 -35.74 -23.31
N SER A 921 -0.90 -37.06 -23.12
CA SER A 921 -2.09 -37.81 -23.52
C SER A 921 -3.31 -37.58 -22.62
N ARG A 922 -3.10 -37.08 -21.40
CA ARG A 922 -4.12 -36.83 -20.38
C ARG A 922 -3.99 -35.43 -19.79
N ALA A 923 -5.13 -34.79 -19.52
CA ALA A 923 -5.14 -33.48 -18.87
C ALA A 923 -4.63 -33.58 -17.41
N ARG A 924 -3.52 -32.88 -17.11
CA ARG A 924 -2.95 -32.80 -15.75
C ARG A 924 -3.99 -32.31 -14.74
N ARG A 925 -4.07 -33.02 -13.62
CA ARG A 925 -4.82 -32.62 -12.42
C ARG A 925 -3.95 -31.71 -11.57
N SER A 926 -4.11 -30.40 -11.73
CA SER A 926 -3.36 -29.34 -11.04
C SER A 926 -4.03 -28.85 -9.76
N ILE A 927 -5.22 -29.37 -9.43
CA ILE A 927 -5.95 -29.10 -8.20
C ILE A 927 -6.15 -30.42 -7.45
N LEU A 928 -5.78 -30.46 -6.17
CA LEU A 928 -5.97 -31.60 -5.29
C LEU A 928 -7.05 -31.28 -4.25
N ALA A 929 -8.26 -31.80 -4.45
CA ALA A 929 -9.36 -31.66 -3.50
C ALA A 929 -9.21 -32.70 -2.39
N ILE A 930 -9.24 -32.25 -1.13
CA ILE A 930 -9.04 -33.09 0.06
C ILE A 930 -10.24 -32.93 0.99
N PRO A 931 -11.32 -33.70 0.80
CA PRO A 931 -12.25 -34.04 1.86
C PRO A 931 -11.48 -34.70 3.01
N ALA A 932 -11.67 -34.23 4.24
CA ALA A 932 -11.00 -34.78 5.40
C ALA A 932 -11.90 -34.85 6.64
N ALA A 933 -11.57 -35.78 7.53
CA ALA A 933 -12.00 -35.82 8.91
C ALA A 933 -10.75 -36.13 9.74
N THR A 934 -10.15 -35.12 10.36
CA THR A 934 -8.88 -35.27 11.09
C THR A 934 -8.72 -34.35 12.29
N SER A 935 -7.98 -34.84 13.28
CA SER A 935 -7.40 -34.09 14.40
C SER A 935 -6.01 -33.50 14.10
N ARG A 936 -5.43 -33.81 12.92
CA ARG A 936 -4.03 -33.48 12.56
C ARG A 936 -3.93 -32.62 11.29
N SER A 937 -4.57 -31.45 11.28
CA SER A 937 -4.58 -30.54 10.11
C SER A 937 -3.19 -30.20 9.55
N ALA A 938 -2.16 -30.11 10.42
CA ALA A 938 -0.80 -29.77 10.03
C ALA A 938 -0.17 -30.72 8.99
N ASP A 939 -0.50 -32.02 9.02
CA ASP A 939 0.04 -32.98 8.02
C ASP A 939 -0.41 -32.61 6.59
N TYR A 940 -1.65 -32.10 6.47
CA TYR A 940 -2.28 -31.74 5.19
C TYR A 940 -1.79 -30.39 4.68
N TRP A 941 -1.49 -29.45 5.59
CA TRP A 941 -0.83 -28.20 5.23
C TRP A 941 0.59 -28.46 4.68
N ILE A 942 1.36 -29.34 5.34
CA ILE A 942 2.70 -29.76 4.90
C ILE A 942 2.61 -30.52 3.57
N ALA A 943 1.69 -31.48 3.43
CA ALA A 943 1.48 -32.21 2.18
C ALA A 943 1.05 -31.29 1.03
N GLY A 944 0.18 -30.31 1.29
CA GLY A 944 -0.23 -29.31 0.30
C GLY A 944 0.91 -28.37 -0.11
N GLN A 945 1.73 -27.91 0.83
CA GLN A 945 2.94 -27.15 0.53
C GLN A 945 3.93 -27.97 -0.31
N ALA A 946 4.12 -29.25 0.01
CA ALA A 946 4.96 -30.16 -0.75
C ALA A 946 4.42 -30.39 -2.19
N CYS A 947 3.12 -30.64 -2.35
CA CYS A 947 2.47 -30.79 -3.65
C CYS A 947 2.58 -29.52 -4.51
N GLN A 948 2.43 -28.34 -3.89
CA GLN A 948 2.55 -27.06 -4.57
C GLN A 948 4.01 -26.70 -4.92
N LEU A 949 5.00 -27.14 -4.14
CA LEU A 949 6.42 -26.93 -4.44
C LEU A 949 6.98 -27.93 -5.46
N ALA A 950 6.59 -29.20 -5.38
CA ALA A 950 7.10 -30.26 -6.24
C ALA A 950 6.40 -30.32 -7.61
N ALA A 951 5.08 -30.12 -7.64
CA ALA A 951 4.27 -30.25 -8.85
C ALA A 951 3.54 -28.96 -9.24
N GLY A 952 3.48 -27.94 -8.38
CA GLY A 952 2.59 -26.80 -8.58
C GLY A 952 1.13 -27.24 -8.61
N THR A 953 0.76 -28.14 -7.70
CA THR A 953 -0.61 -28.58 -7.48
C THR A 953 -1.17 -27.83 -6.28
N THR A 954 -2.26 -27.08 -6.46
CA THR A 954 -2.93 -26.36 -5.38
C THR A 954 -3.89 -27.29 -4.65
N SER A 955 -3.77 -27.38 -3.33
CA SER A 955 -4.62 -28.22 -2.49
C SER A 955 -5.81 -27.44 -1.92
N VAL A 956 -6.96 -28.10 -1.85
CA VAL A 956 -8.20 -27.60 -1.24
C VAL A 956 -8.55 -28.51 -0.07
N PHE A 957 -8.14 -28.15 1.14
CA PHE A 957 -8.30 -28.97 2.34
C PHE A 957 -9.58 -28.57 3.09
N ALA A 958 -10.56 -29.48 3.12
CA ALA A 958 -11.86 -29.30 3.76
C ALA A 958 -12.04 -30.32 4.90
N ASN A 959 -11.88 -29.87 6.13
CA ASN A 959 -12.04 -30.66 7.36
C ASN A 959 -13.30 -30.22 8.12
N GLY A 960 -13.84 -31.09 8.97
CA GLY A 960 -14.87 -30.68 9.94
C GLY A 960 -14.27 -30.07 11.21
N VAL A 961 -15.15 -29.52 12.06
CA VAL A 961 -14.87 -29.27 13.50
C VAL A 961 -15.80 -30.16 14.34
N GLY A 962 -15.45 -30.43 15.60
CA GLY A 962 -16.27 -31.26 16.49
C GLY A 962 -15.46 -32.26 17.31
N LYS A 963 -16.13 -33.27 17.89
CA LYS A 963 -15.46 -34.23 18.79
C LYS A 963 -14.48 -35.12 18.01
N GLY A 964 -13.19 -34.84 18.14
CA GLY A 964 -12.11 -35.53 17.42
C GLY A 964 -11.63 -34.81 16.15
N LEU A 965 -12.14 -33.61 15.88
CA LEU A 965 -11.78 -32.79 14.71
C LEU A 965 -11.32 -31.40 15.13
N VAL A 966 -10.32 -30.85 14.43
CA VAL A 966 -9.69 -29.55 14.77
C VAL A 966 -9.91 -28.45 13.73
N GLY A 967 -10.73 -28.69 12.70
CA GLY A 967 -10.87 -27.75 11.59
C GLY A 967 -9.56 -27.58 10.84
N GLY A 968 -9.11 -26.34 10.66
CA GLY A 968 -7.89 -26.04 9.92
C GLY A 968 -8.06 -26.08 8.40
N SER A 969 -9.29 -25.98 7.89
CA SER A 969 -9.56 -26.00 6.45
C SER A 969 -8.95 -24.77 5.75
N CYS A 970 -8.38 -24.97 4.56
CA CYS A 970 -7.69 -23.92 3.79
C CYS A 970 -7.42 -24.32 2.33
N PHE A 971 -7.16 -23.32 1.51
CA PHE A 971 -6.47 -23.44 0.23
C PHE A 971 -4.96 -23.34 0.46
N VAL A 972 -4.18 -24.21 -0.18
CA VAL A 972 -2.71 -24.21 -0.14
C VAL A 972 -2.19 -24.17 -1.58
N GLY A 973 -1.57 -23.06 -1.98
CA GLY A 973 -1.23 -22.80 -3.37
C GLY A 973 -0.09 -21.80 -3.54
N ARG A 974 -0.05 -21.08 -4.67
CA ARG A 974 1.11 -20.26 -5.04
C ARG A 974 1.33 -19.09 -4.06
N GLY A 975 2.37 -19.22 -3.24
CA GLY A 975 2.70 -18.29 -2.16
C GLY A 975 2.63 -18.90 -0.75
N SER A 976 1.95 -20.04 -0.57
CA SER A 976 1.68 -20.67 0.73
C SER A 976 2.89 -21.21 1.50
N TRP A 977 4.09 -21.14 0.92
CA TRP A 977 5.37 -21.50 1.55
C TRP A 977 6.20 -20.27 1.95
N LYS A 978 5.80 -19.05 1.53
CA LYS A 978 6.46 -17.83 1.96
C LYS A 978 6.05 -17.59 3.40
N ALA A 979 7.00 -17.63 4.33
CA ALA A 979 6.81 -16.94 5.60
C ALA A 979 6.59 -15.46 5.28
N GLN A 980 5.38 -14.95 5.46
CA GLN A 980 5.16 -13.51 5.53
C GLN A 980 5.95 -13.01 6.75
N ARG A 981 7.08 -12.36 6.50
CA ARG A 981 7.44 -11.24 7.36
C ARG A 981 6.25 -10.29 7.28
N VAL A 982 5.61 -10.03 8.42
CA VAL A 982 4.69 -8.90 8.56
C VAL A 982 5.59 -7.67 8.54
N GLU A 983 5.94 -7.23 7.33
CA GLU A 983 6.72 -6.02 7.14
C GLU A 983 5.84 -4.85 7.61
N PRO A 984 6.31 -4.00 8.54
CA PRO A 984 5.43 -3.05 9.19
C PRO A 984 4.74 -2.13 8.18
N GLY A 985 3.42 -2.01 8.33
CA GLY A 985 2.52 -1.33 7.40
C GLY A 985 1.91 -2.23 6.32
N TYR A 986 2.33 -3.50 6.18
CA TYR A 986 1.56 -4.51 5.45
C TYR A 986 0.51 -5.12 6.39
N LEU A 987 -0.65 -4.46 6.47
CA LEU A 987 -1.77 -4.88 7.29
C LEU A 987 -2.44 -6.11 6.65
N SER A 988 -2.00 -7.31 7.05
CA SER A 988 -2.49 -8.59 6.51
C SER A 988 -3.98 -8.83 6.76
N THR A 989 -4.56 -8.13 7.73
CA THR A 989 -6.00 -8.02 8.00
C THR A 989 -6.71 -7.14 6.97
N ILE A 990 -6.15 -5.97 6.65
CA ILE A 990 -6.74 -4.99 5.72
C ILE A 990 -6.30 -5.30 4.28
N THR A 991 -6.79 -6.43 3.79
CA THR A 991 -6.97 -6.63 2.35
C THR A 991 -8.29 -5.98 1.90
N PRO A 992 -8.50 -5.67 0.60
CA PRO A 992 -9.78 -5.18 0.09
C PRO A 992 -10.98 -6.13 0.30
N TYR A 993 -10.78 -7.31 0.90
CA TYR A 993 -11.81 -8.32 1.17
C TYR A 993 -12.35 -8.30 2.62
N HIS A 994 -12.08 -7.22 3.38
CA HIS A 994 -12.58 -6.95 4.74
C HIS A 994 -12.02 -7.90 5.82
N GLY A 995 -10.95 -7.48 6.49
CA GLY A 995 -10.50 -8.00 7.79
C GLY A 995 -9.81 -9.37 7.82
N TRP A 996 -10.31 -10.37 7.08
CA TRP A 996 -9.87 -11.76 7.24
C TRP A 996 -9.13 -12.33 6.02
N SER A 997 -7.83 -12.58 6.19
CA SER A 997 -7.01 -13.43 5.32
C SER A 997 -7.34 -14.93 5.45
N LYS A 998 -8.13 -15.31 6.48
CA LYS A 998 -8.54 -16.69 6.79
C LYS A 998 -9.09 -17.40 5.56
N GLY A 999 -8.47 -18.52 5.21
CA GLY A 999 -8.90 -19.40 4.14
C GLY A 999 -7.79 -19.76 3.14
N ILE A 1000 -6.75 -18.95 3.00
CA ILE A 1000 -5.55 -19.29 2.22
C ILE A 1000 -4.37 -19.38 3.18
N TYR A 1001 -3.75 -20.55 3.28
CA TYR A 1001 -2.61 -20.78 4.17
C TYR A 1001 -1.36 -20.06 3.65
N TYR A 1002 -0.71 -19.23 4.48
CA TYR A 1002 0.55 -18.52 4.18
C TYR A 1002 1.63 -18.86 5.23
N ASN A 1003 1.64 -20.11 5.66
CA ASN A 1003 2.58 -20.70 6.63
C ASN A 1003 2.41 -20.20 8.09
N ASN A 1004 1.25 -19.65 8.44
CA ASN A 1004 0.84 -19.37 9.82
C ASN A 1004 -0.46 -20.11 10.17
N LYS A 1005 -0.57 -20.65 11.40
CA LYS A 1005 -1.74 -21.41 11.86
C LYS A 1005 -3.04 -20.58 11.80
N SER A 1006 -2.97 -19.25 11.99
CA SER A 1006 -4.14 -18.37 11.93
C SER A 1006 -4.67 -18.10 10.53
N ASP A 1007 -3.95 -18.51 9.48
CA ASP A 1007 -4.37 -18.33 8.08
C ASP A 1007 -5.43 -19.37 7.67
N ALA A 1008 -5.47 -20.51 8.36
CA ALA A 1008 -6.48 -21.54 8.18
C ALA A 1008 -7.73 -21.24 9.04
N LEU A 1009 -8.86 -21.88 8.70
CA LEU A 1009 -10.05 -21.80 9.55
C LEU A 1009 -9.78 -22.39 10.95
N SER A 1010 -10.23 -21.69 12.00
CA SER A 1010 -10.00 -22.12 13.38
C SER A 1010 -10.80 -23.38 13.75
N GLU A 1011 -10.53 -23.97 14.92
CA GLU A 1011 -11.32 -25.09 15.45
C GLU A 1011 -12.76 -24.72 15.85
N PHE A 1012 -13.09 -23.41 15.84
CA PHE A 1012 -14.43 -22.87 16.13
C PHE A 1012 -15.14 -22.31 14.89
N ASP A 1013 -14.43 -22.10 13.78
CA ASP A 1013 -14.98 -21.45 12.59
C ASP A 1013 -15.95 -22.41 11.86
N GLN A 1014 -17.20 -21.97 11.64
CA GLN A 1014 -18.10 -22.58 10.65
C GLN A 1014 -18.24 -21.63 9.46
N ALA A 1015 -17.73 -22.01 8.29
CA ALA A 1015 -17.66 -21.12 7.13
C ALA A 1015 -17.57 -21.86 5.78
N VAL A 1016 -18.06 -21.19 4.73
CA VAL A 1016 -17.65 -21.46 3.35
C VAL A 1016 -16.50 -20.50 3.00
N VAL A 1017 -15.41 -21.02 2.44
CA VAL A 1017 -14.35 -20.20 1.84
C VAL A 1017 -14.35 -20.46 0.34
N ILE A 1018 -14.45 -19.39 -0.46
CA ILE A 1018 -14.51 -19.45 -1.91
C ILE A 1018 -13.24 -18.80 -2.47
N ALA A 1019 -12.52 -19.51 -3.34
CA ALA A 1019 -11.34 -19.01 -4.03
C ALA A 1019 -11.37 -19.30 -5.54
N ASP A 1020 -10.76 -18.40 -6.30
CA ASP A 1020 -10.45 -18.58 -7.71
C ASP A 1020 -9.04 -19.17 -7.87
N ILE A 1021 -8.90 -20.14 -8.78
CA ILE A 1021 -7.69 -20.93 -9.00
C ILE A 1021 -7.39 -20.98 -10.51
N ASP A 1022 -6.18 -20.59 -10.93
CA ASP A 1022 -5.69 -20.84 -12.30
C ASP A 1022 -5.13 -22.27 -12.40
N PRO A 1023 -5.77 -23.20 -13.12
CA PRO A 1023 -5.30 -24.58 -13.22
C PRO A 1023 -4.06 -24.75 -14.11
N TYR A 1024 -3.62 -23.72 -14.84
CA TYR A 1024 -2.50 -23.79 -15.77
C TYR A 1024 -1.22 -23.19 -15.16
N ASN A 1025 -1.30 -21.98 -14.58
CA ASN A 1025 -0.12 -21.15 -14.32
C ASN A 1025 0.39 -21.16 -12.85
N MET A 1026 0.29 -22.30 -12.18
CA MET A 1026 0.71 -22.46 -10.78
C MET A 1026 2.24 -22.53 -10.54
N LEU A 1027 3.04 -22.60 -11.60
CA LEU A 1027 4.47 -22.94 -11.55
C LEU A 1027 5.43 -21.82 -11.95
N GLU A 1028 4.95 -20.70 -12.49
CA GLU A 1028 5.82 -19.81 -13.28
C GLU A 1028 7.01 -19.25 -12.46
N GLY A 1029 8.16 -19.13 -13.13
CA GLY A 1029 9.28 -18.36 -12.63
C GLY A 1029 9.01 -16.84 -12.58
N LYS A 1030 10.05 -16.07 -12.26
CA LYS A 1030 10.07 -14.62 -12.40
C LYS A 1030 10.87 -14.23 -13.65
N PRO A 1031 10.56 -13.11 -14.33
CA PRO A 1031 9.46 -12.18 -14.08
C PRO A 1031 8.11 -12.72 -14.59
N ARG A 1032 7.00 -12.11 -14.14
CA ARG A 1032 5.64 -12.49 -14.54
C ARG A 1032 5.05 -11.47 -15.52
N PRO A 1033 4.64 -11.87 -16.74
CA PRO A 1033 3.78 -11.05 -17.61
C PRO A 1033 2.53 -10.53 -16.87
N GLN A 1034 2.33 -9.21 -16.91
CA GLN A 1034 1.28 -8.50 -16.14
C GLN A 1034 -0.16 -8.88 -16.55
N THR A 1035 -0.35 -9.41 -17.77
CA THR A 1035 -1.66 -9.79 -18.31
C THR A 1035 -2.26 -11.03 -17.63
N MET A 1036 -1.43 -11.92 -17.09
CA MET A 1036 -1.84 -13.26 -16.67
C MET A 1036 -2.65 -13.22 -15.35
N PRO A 1037 -3.64 -14.13 -15.20
CA PRO A 1037 -4.62 -14.05 -14.11
C PRO A 1037 -4.00 -14.47 -12.77
N VAL A 1038 -4.55 -14.04 -11.63
CA VAL A 1038 -3.91 -14.24 -10.31
C VAL A 1038 -4.04 -15.71 -9.89
N PRO A 1039 -2.94 -16.48 -9.70
CA PRO A 1039 -3.03 -17.94 -9.66
C PRO A 1039 -3.91 -18.53 -8.56
N LEU A 1040 -3.93 -17.90 -7.37
CA LEU A 1040 -4.86 -18.20 -6.29
C LEU A 1040 -5.35 -16.89 -5.70
N GLN A 1041 -6.67 -16.70 -5.62
CA GLN A 1041 -7.31 -15.47 -5.15
C GLN A 1041 -8.53 -15.78 -4.28
N LEU A 1042 -8.60 -15.22 -3.06
CA LEU A 1042 -9.79 -15.29 -2.23
C LEU A 1042 -10.93 -14.49 -2.87
N VAL A 1043 -12.12 -15.09 -2.97
CA VAL A 1043 -13.33 -14.48 -3.54
C VAL A 1043 -14.32 -14.10 -2.44
N ALA A 1044 -14.49 -14.98 -1.44
CA ALA A 1044 -15.33 -14.72 -0.28
C ALA A 1044 -14.96 -15.63 0.90
N TYR A 1045 -15.06 -15.08 2.11
CA TYR A 1045 -15.32 -15.83 3.33
C TYR A 1045 -16.81 -15.64 3.66
N LEU A 1046 -17.53 -16.73 3.96
CA LEU A 1046 -18.95 -16.70 4.33
C LEU A 1046 -19.16 -17.43 5.67
N PRO A 1047 -19.40 -16.72 6.79
CA PRO A 1047 -19.68 -17.36 8.07
C PRO A 1047 -21.05 -18.03 8.09
N LEU A 1048 -21.19 -19.09 8.89
CA LEU A 1048 -22.39 -19.92 8.96
C LEU A 1048 -22.93 -19.99 10.39
N ILE A 1049 -24.04 -19.31 10.63
CA ILE A 1049 -24.70 -19.16 11.93
C ILE A 1049 -25.96 -20.03 11.97
N GLU A 1050 -26.13 -20.82 13.03
CA GLU A 1050 -27.21 -21.79 13.17
C GLU A 1050 -28.31 -21.32 14.13
N CYS A 1051 -29.33 -20.68 13.55
CA CYS A 1051 -30.56 -20.31 14.22
C CYS A 1051 -31.54 -21.48 14.26
N VAL A 1052 -32.19 -21.74 15.41
CA VAL A 1052 -33.15 -22.83 15.60
C VAL A 1052 -34.43 -22.31 16.28
N ASN A 1053 -35.56 -22.38 15.57
CA ASN A 1053 -36.88 -22.33 16.18
C ASN A 1053 -37.24 -23.74 16.68
N SER A 1054 -37.31 -23.94 18.00
CA SER A 1054 -37.50 -25.26 18.61
C SER A 1054 -38.88 -25.86 18.30
N GLN A 1055 -39.96 -25.09 18.40
CA GLN A 1055 -41.31 -25.56 18.09
C GLN A 1055 -41.44 -26.05 16.65
N GLN A 1056 -41.08 -25.21 15.67
CA GLN A 1056 -41.16 -25.56 14.24
C GLN A 1056 -40.24 -26.73 13.88
N THR A 1057 -39.11 -26.86 14.59
CA THR A 1057 -38.18 -27.99 14.48
C THR A 1057 -38.83 -29.30 14.97
N GLU A 1058 -39.41 -29.31 16.16
CA GLU A 1058 -40.06 -30.49 16.72
C GLU A 1058 -41.27 -30.90 15.86
N GLU A 1059 -42.11 -29.95 15.46
CA GLU A 1059 -43.24 -30.16 14.55
C GLU A 1059 -42.81 -30.77 13.21
N ALA A 1060 -41.80 -30.19 12.54
CA ALA A 1060 -41.33 -30.69 11.24
C ALA A 1060 -40.72 -32.11 11.32
N VAL A 1061 -39.97 -32.41 12.39
CA VAL A 1061 -39.37 -33.74 12.59
C VAL A 1061 -40.43 -34.78 12.97
N PHE A 1062 -41.45 -34.43 13.76
CA PHE A 1062 -42.57 -35.34 14.01
C PHE A 1062 -43.36 -35.63 12.73
N LEU A 1063 -43.76 -34.58 11.99
CA LEU A 1063 -44.56 -34.72 10.77
C LEU A 1063 -43.84 -35.53 9.68
N SER A 1064 -42.54 -35.29 9.47
CA SER A 1064 -41.72 -36.04 8.50
C SER A 1064 -41.49 -37.52 8.86
N ASN A 1065 -41.84 -37.93 10.09
CA ASN A 1065 -41.79 -39.31 10.54
C ASN A 1065 -43.20 -39.88 10.88
N GLY A 1066 -44.27 -39.21 10.43
CA GLY A 1066 -45.66 -39.68 10.60
C GLY A 1066 -46.24 -39.55 12.01
N VAL A 1067 -45.59 -38.80 12.90
CA VAL A 1067 -45.97 -38.65 14.31
C VAL A 1067 -46.75 -37.35 14.53
N THR A 1068 -47.74 -37.37 15.42
CA THR A 1068 -48.46 -36.15 15.85
C THR A 1068 -47.59 -35.28 16.78
N PRO A 1069 -47.41 -33.97 16.49
CA PRO A 1069 -46.65 -33.08 17.36
C PRO A 1069 -47.20 -32.94 18.78
N ILE A 1070 -46.31 -32.63 19.74
CA ILE A 1070 -46.66 -32.39 21.14
C ILE A 1070 -46.86 -30.89 21.36
N ALA A 1071 -48.05 -30.47 21.79
CA ALA A 1071 -48.34 -29.06 22.08
C ALA A 1071 -47.85 -28.64 23.47
N GLY A 1072 -47.06 -27.57 23.54
CA GLY A 1072 -46.76 -26.85 24.79
C GLY A 1072 -45.63 -27.39 25.68
N LEU A 1073 -44.84 -28.37 25.21
CA LEU A 1073 -43.74 -29.01 25.97
C LEU A 1073 -42.42 -29.01 25.17
N HIS A 1074 -41.90 -27.82 24.92
CA HIS A 1074 -40.63 -27.59 24.21
C HIS A 1074 -39.45 -27.52 25.18
N SER A 1075 -38.24 -27.89 24.74
CA SER A 1075 -37.06 -27.80 25.61
C SER A 1075 -36.56 -26.35 25.78
N SER A 1076 -36.13 -26.02 26.99
CA SER A 1076 -35.66 -24.68 27.38
C SER A 1076 -34.14 -24.49 27.30
N GLY A 1077 -33.43 -25.37 26.57
CA GLY A 1077 -31.96 -25.44 26.62
C GLY A 1077 -31.32 -25.80 25.29
N PHE A 1078 -30.90 -24.78 24.55
CA PHE A 1078 -29.99 -24.92 23.41
C PHE A 1078 -28.58 -25.28 23.88
N LYS A 1079 -27.87 -26.12 23.13
CA LYS A 1079 -26.42 -26.31 23.28
C LYS A 1079 -25.71 -25.54 22.17
N LYS A 1080 -24.63 -24.84 22.50
CA LYS A 1080 -23.76 -24.21 21.49
C LYS A 1080 -23.28 -25.28 20.48
N PRO A 1081 -23.23 -24.97 19.18
CA PRO A 1081 -23.27 -23.64 18.57
C PRO A 1081 -24.68 -23.07 18.26
N THR A 1082 -25.77 -23.81 18.50
CA THR A 1082 -27.12 -23.35 18.12
C THR A 1082 -27.60 -22.15 18.95
N CYS A 1083 -28.29 -21.20 18.29
CA CYS A 1083 -28.90 -20.03 18.91
C CYS A 1083 -30.42 -19.94 18.59
N ASP A 1084 -31.17 -19.18 19.40
CA ASP A 1084 -32.57 -18.86 19.13
C ASP A 1084 -32.70 -17.85 17.98
N GLU A 1085 -33.59 -18.10 17.01
CA GLU A 1085 -33.74 -17.25 15.83
C GLU A 1085 -34.26 -15.84 16.16
N ALA A 1086 -35.18 -15.70 17.14
CA ALA A 1086 -35.70 -14.40 17.52
C ALA A 1086 -34.62 -13.53 18.19
N SER A 1087 -33.84 -14.13 19.08
CA SER A 1087 -32.70 -13.50 19.76
C SER A 1087 -31.62 -13.08 18.75
N PHE A 1088 -31.26 -13.95 17.80
CA PHE A 1088 -30.28 -13.62 16.77
C PHE A 1088 -30.72 -12.42 15.91
N TRP A 1089 -31.94 -12.43 15.38
CA TRP A 1089 -32.42 -11.31 14.57
C TRP A 1089 -32.58 -10.02 15.39
N SER A 1090 -32.84 -10.12 16.70
CA SER A 1090 -32.80 -8.96 17.63
C SER A 1090 -31.38 -8.39 17.77
N SER A 1091 -30.35 -9.23 17.92
CA SER A 1091 -28.95 -8.77 17.92
C SER A 1091 -28.56 -8.15 16.58
N VAL A 1092 -28.90 -8.79 15.45
CA VAL A 1092 -28.62 -8.26 14.10
C VAL A 1092 -29.32 -6.92 13.87
N GLN A 1093 -30.59 -6.78 14.27
CA GLN A 1093 -31.30 -5.51 14.19
C GLN A 1093 -30.64 -4.44 15.07
N THR A 1094 -30.22 -4.79 16.28
CA THR A 1094 -29.53 -3.87 17.21
C THR A 1094 -28.18 -3.40 16.66
N ALA A 1095 -27.41 -4.29 16.02
CA ALA A 1095 -26.14 -3.95 15.37
C ALA A 1095 -26.35 -3.09 14.11
N ILE A 1096 -27.45 -3.28 13.37
CA ILE A 1096 -27.79 -2.47 12.20
C ILE A 1096 -28.31 -1.07 12.59
N THR A 1097 -29.12 -0.95 13.66
CA THR A 1097 -29.61 0.36 14.13
C THR A 1097 -28.56 1.12 14.94
N THR A 1098 -27.68 0.40 15.63
CA THR A 1098 -26.73 0.94 16.60
C THR A 1098 -25.35 0.28 16.39
N PRO A 1099 -24.63 0.61 15.31
CA PRO A 1099 -23.36 -0.03 14.97
C PRO A 1099 -22.27 0.34 15.99
N THR A 1100 -21.96 -0.60 16.87
CA THR A 1100 -20.87 -0.50 17.86
C THR A 1100 -20.12 -1.82 17.91
N ALA A 1101 -18.83 -1.81 18.28
CA ALA A 1101 -18.02 -3.04 18.39
C ALA A 1101 -18.72 -4.10 19.24
N ALA A 1102 -19.17 -3.73 20.46
CA ALA A 1102 -19.88 -4.65 21.36
C ALA A 1102 -21.19 -5.22 20.78
N ASN A 1103 -21.87 -4.51 19.88
CA ASN A 1103 -23.07 -5.03 19.21
C ASN A 1103 -22.74 -5.98 18.05
N PHE A 1104 -21.60 -5.79 17.36
CA PHE A 1104 -21.10 -6.75 16.37
C PHE A 1104 -20.49 -7.99 17.05
N ASP A 1105 -19.76 -7.82 18.14
CA ASP A 1105 -19.23 -8.90 18.99
C ASP A 1105 -20.35 -9.73 19.65
N ALA A 1106 -21.57 -9.19 19.75
CA ALA A 1106 -22.78 -9.89 20.22
C ALA A 1106 -23.63 -10.53 19.11
N VAL A 1107 -23.23 -10.37 17.84
CA VAL A 1107 -23.77 -11.07 16.66
C VAL A 1107 -22.87 -12.24 16.23
N TRP A 1108 -21.61 -12.24 16.71
CA TRP A 1108 -20.57 -13.23 16.41
C TRP A 1108 -20.47 -14.35 17.46
#